data_AF-A0A6A3A7N9-F1
#
_entry.id   AF-A0A6A3A7N9-F1
#
_cell.length_a   1.000
_cell.length_b   1.000
_cell.length_c   1.000
_cell.angle_alpha   90.00
_cell.angle_beta   90.00
_cell.angle_gamma   90.00
#
_symmetry.space_group_name_H-M   'P 1'
#
loop_
_entity.id
_entity.type
_entity.pdbx_description
1 polymer ?
#
loop_
_entity_poly.entity_id
_entity_poly.type
_entity_poly.pdbx_seq_one_letter_code
_entity_poly.pdbx_strand_id
1 'polypeptide(L)'
;MRCSNLQFLLPQAVTQAVINNINQLCSRFLWKGSNTAAAGARVSWEKICCLKFEGGLGLKDLKSWNKATIIQLIKNLLAGEGAITTKSIWEETRVKHAKVPWHKLIWFPLHIPKLSIITWMAILDRLPTREMLSRMGITSTISCVLCNGSSESRNHLFTECSTTTRLWKVVLILNHITKSRMSWDVMLTWASSSWKGKSLLTSISKIAWCSFIYTVWEERNHRIFQGRTRTNEELLRFIKDIHLSALWKHLSSPINHRRGVDRYRQLENQVEENAVTGKAIMVLCLASFLAGSLIASRTWSTSHNKLGELAPDYDHKRRLVEGKAEDIMGEVSKTHKAIQSLEKTISILKMELTASRMIKSGVGGVSLQKPQSSNHTLQKLFAVIGINTAFSSRKRRDSVRATWMPTGEKLRKLEREKGIVMRFVIGHSATAGGALDKALDKEEEEYNDFLRLNHVEGYHQLSTKTRLYFSTAVSIWDADFYVKVDDDVHVNLGMLATTLAHYRAKPRVYIGCMKSGPVLTQKGEKYHEPEYWKFGEDGNKYFRHATGQIYGISKDLATYISINSPILHRFANEDVSLGSWMIGLEVEHVDDLSMCCGTPPDCEWKAQAGNICVASFDWSCSGVCKSVEKMKFVHESCGEGDGAIWKADI
;
A
#
# COMPACT_ATOMS: atom_id res chain seq x y z
N MET A 1 21.70 -41.87 8.16
CA MET A 1 21.31 -40.79 9.10
C MET A 1 20.55 -39.71 8.31
N ARG A 2 19.22 -39.56 8.46
CA ARG A 2 18.40 -38.57 7.71
C ARG A 2 17.18 -38.01 8.49
N CYS A 3 17.27 -37.85 9.81
CA CYS A 3 16.16 -37.30 10.63
C CYS A 3 16.51 -35.99 11.37
N SER A 4 17.77 -35.80 11.78
CA SER A 4 18.23 -34.65 12.57
C SER A 4 18.05 -33.29 11.88
N ASN A 5 18.20 -33.22 10.56
CA ASN A 5 18.14 -31.95 9.82
C ASN A 5 16.73 -31.36 9.67
N LEU A 6 15.66 -32.15 9.92
CA LEU A 6 14.29 -31.66 9.80
C LEU A 6 13.92 -30.68 10.93
N GLN A 7 14.59 -30.80 12.09
CA GLN A 7 14.28 -30.05 13.30
C GLN A 7 14.92 -28.65 13.32
N PHE A 8 16.00 -28.45 12.56
CA PHE A 8 16.68 -27.15 12.39
C PHE A 8 16.09 -26.25 11.28
N LEU A 9 15.23 -26.78 10.40
CA LEU A 9 14.69 -26.06 9.24
C LEU A 9 13.37 -25.29 9.51
N LEU A 10 12.84 -25.35 10.73
CA LEU A 10 11.57 -24.71 11.12
C LEU A 10 11.62 -23.32 11.81
N PRO A 11 12.74 -22.55 11.90
CA PRO A 11 12.71 -21.17 12.40
C PRO A 11 11.91 -20.16 11.55
N GLN A 12 11.61 -20.46 10.28
CA GLN A 12 11.00 -19.51 9.32
C GLN A 12 9.48 -19.67 9.13
N ALA A 13 8.78 -20.10 10.18
CA ALA A 13 7.40 -19.69 10.40
C ALA A 13 7.39 -18.32 11.09
N VAL A 14 6.50 -17.40 10.69
CA VAL A 14 6.17 -16.27 11.59
C VAL A 14 5.65 -16.89 12.89
N THR A 15 6.25 -16.55 14.03
CA THR A 15 5.97 -17.27 15.28
C THR A 15 4.48 -17.18 15.63
N GLN A 16 3.93 -18.23 16.26
CA GLN A 16 2.48 -18.26 16.54
C GLN A 16 2.03 -17.09 17.42
N ALA A 17 2.92 -16.56 18.28
CA ALA A 17 2.72 -15.33 19.03
C ALA A 17 2.58 -14.10 18.13
N VAL A 18 3.50 -13.89 17.17
CA VAL A 18 3.42 -12.76 16.22
C VAL A 18 2.20 -12.89 15.31
N ILE A 19 1.86 -14.09 14.82
CA ILE A 19 0.61 -14.34 14.07
C ILE A 19 -0.62 -13.97 14.89
N ASN A 20 -0.67 -14.38 16.17
CA ASN A 20 -1.78 -14.04 17.06
C ASN A 20 -1.87 -12.53 17.30
N ASN A 21 -0.73 -11.85 17.46
CA ASN A 21 -0.68 -10.40 17.65
C ASN A 21 -1.16 -9.64 16.40
N ILE A 22 -0.76 -10.04 15.18
CA ILE A 22 -1.24 -9.39 13.95
C ILE A 22 -2.73 -9.67 13.74
N ASN A 23 -3.21 -10.91 13.92
CA ASN A 23 -4.64 -11.24 13.88
C ASN A 23 -5.44 -10.40 14.92
N GLN A 24 -4.90 -10.16 16.11
CA GLN A 24 -5.49 -9.25 17.09
C GLN A 24 -5.50 -7.80 16.57
N LEU A 25 -4.38 -7.27 16.07
CA LEU A 25 -4.28 -5.89 15.56
C LEU A 25 -5.30 -5.63 14.45
N CYS A 26 -5.44 -6.54 13.49
CA CYS A 26 -6.44 -6.44 12.43
C CYS A 26 -7.89 -6.48 12.97
N SER A 27 -8.15 -7.28 14.01
CA SER A 27 -9.45 -7.32 14.69
C SER A 27 -9.74 -6.03 15.48
N ARG A 28 -8.76 -5.48 16.20
CA ARG A 28 -8.84 -4.20 16.92
C ARG A 28 -9.14 -3.06 15.95
N PHE A 29 -8.36 -2.94 14.88
CA PHE A 29 -8.55 -1.91 13.85
C PHE A 29 -9.95 -1.99 13.21
N LEU A 30 -10.40 -3.19 12.83
CA LEU A 30 -11.72 -3.40 12.21
C LEU A 30 -12.90 -2.99 13.12
N TRP A 31 -12.78 -3.17 14.44
CA TRP A 31 -13.87 -2.89 15.40
C TRP A 31 -13.76 -1.57 16.16
N LYS A 32 -12.57 -0.94 16.19
CA LYS A 32 -12.26 0.24 17.03
C LYS A 32 -11.52 1.35 16.29
N GLY A 33 -11.08 1.15 15.04
CA GLY A 33 -10.23 2.10 14.30
C GLY A 33 -8.88 2.41 14.95
N SER A 34 -8.47 1.61 15.95
CA SER A 34 -7.35 1.91 16.85
C SER A 34 -6.73 0.62 17.41
N ASN A 35 -5.59 0.73 18.11
CA ASN A 35 -4.95 -0.38 18.81
C ASN A 35 -5.57 -0.70 20.19
N THR A 36 -6.69 -0.05 20.54
CA THR A 36 -7.44 -0.41 21.76
C THR A 36 -8.01 -1.82 21.66
N ALA A 37 -8.20 -2.50 22.80
CA ALA A 37 -8.70 -3.88 22.79
C ALA A 37 -10.07 -3.97 22.08
N ALA A 38 -10.26 -5.05 21.32
CA ALA A 38 -11.49 -5.29 20.55
C ALA A 38 -12.71 -5.69 21.44
N ALA A 39 -12.76 -5.21 22.69
CA ALA A 39 -13.86 -5.44 23.61
C ALA A 39 -15.17 -4.89 23.02
N GLY A 40 -16.17 -5.75 22.88
CA GLY A 40 -17.42 -5.45 22.18
C GLY A 40 -17.41 -5.68 20.66
N ALA A 41 -16.38 -6.35 20.12
CA ALA A 41 -16.38 -6.90 18.76
C ALA A 41 -17.63 -7.76 18.51
N ARG A 42 -18.32 -7.54 17.38
CA ARG A 42 -19.65 -8.14 17.13
C ARG A 42 -19.60 -9.43 16.33
N VAL A 43 -18.52 -9.68 15.58
CA VAL A 43 -18.26 -10.94 14.88
C VAL A 43 -16.83 -11.38 15.21
N SER A 44 -16.63 -12.68 15.47
CA SER A 44 -15.30 -13.24 15.78
C SER A 44 -14.35 -13.13 14.59
N TRP A 45 -13.04 -13.03 14.86
CA TRP A 45 -12.03 -12.92 13.81
C TRP A 45 -12.06 -14.13 12.85
N GLU A 46 -12.23 -15.33 13.39
CA GLU A 46 -12.46 -16.55 12.62
C GLU A 46 -13.63 -16.41 11.63
N LYS A 47 -14.81 -15.93 12.10
CA LYS A 47 -15.98 -15.77 11.23
C LYS A 47 -15.85 -14.61 10.24
N ILE A 48 -15.03 -13.61 10.53
CA ILE A 48 -14.61 -12.58 9.58
C ILE A 48 -13.73 -13.20 8.47
N CYS A 49 -12.86 -14.13 8.84
CA CYS A 49 -11.91 -14.79 7.94
C CYS A 49 -12.53 -15.89 7.05
N CYS A 50 -13.68 -16.46 7.42
CA CYS A 50 -14.45 -17.33 6.50
C CYS A 50 -14.68 -16.63 5.15
N LEU A 51 -14.72 -17.40 4.06
CA LEU A 51 -14.95 -16.84 2.72
C LEU A 51 -16.34 -16.20 2.61
N LYS A 52 -16.51 -15.29 1.65
CA LYS A 52 -17.80 -14.60 1.43
C LYS A 52 -18.97 -15.55 1.16
N PHE A 53 -18.73 -16.71 0.56
CA PHE A 53 -19.75 -17.75 0.37
C PHE A 53 -20.01 -18.63 1.61
N GLU A 54 -19.15 -18.55 2.62
CA GLU A 54 -19.26 -19.18 3.94
C GLU A 54 -19.82 -18.19 4.99
N GLY A 55 -20.21 -17.00 4.54
CA GLY A 55 -20.82 -15.95 5.36
C GLY A 55 -19.84 -15.10 6.17
N GLY A 56 -18.54 -15.14 5.86
CA GLY A 56 -17.57 -14.16 6.37
C GLY A 56 -17.30 -13.00 5.40
N LEU A 57 -16.21 -12.28 5.63
CA LEU A 57 -15.75 -11.19 4.76
C LEU A 57 -14.68 -11.64 3.76
N GLY A 58 -14.05 -12.80 3.99
CA GLY A 58 -12.95 -13.32 3.18
C GLY A 58 -11.59 -12.66 3.44
N LEU A 59 -11.39 -12.10 4.63
CA LEU A 59 -10.05 -11.71 5.08
C LEU A 59 -9.21 -12.97 5.33
N LYS A 60 -7.93 -12.97 5.00
CA LYS A 60 -7.08 -14.14 5.26
C LYS A 60 -6.71 -14.20 6.74
N ASP A 61 -7.06 -15.29 7.40
CA ASP A 61 -6.41 -15.64 8.67
C ASP A 61 -4.93 -15.97 8.40
N LEU A 62 -4.05 -15.29 9.14
CA LEU A 62 -2.61 -15.45 8.97
C LEU A 62 -2.10 -16.81 9.45
N LYS A 63 -2.79 -17.51 10.36
CA LYS A 63 -2.38 -18.85 10.84
C LYS A 63 -2.51 -19.90 9.74
N SER A 64 -3.67 -19.97 9.08
CA SER A 64 -3.91 -20.85 7.94
C SER A 64 -3.09 -20.45 6.71
N TRP A 65 -2.91 -19.15 6.44
CA TRP A 65 -2.08 -18.70 5.32
C TRP A 65 -0.59 -19.03 5.54
N ASN A 66 -0.06 -18.85 6.76
CA ASN A 66 1.31 -19.23 7.12
C ASN A 66 1.53 -20.75 7.04
N LYS A 67 0.56 -21.56 7.49
CA LYS A 67 0.57 -23.02 7.29
C LYS A 67 0.70 -23.38 5.80
N ALA A 68 -0.04 -22.70 4.92
CA ALA A 68 0.02 -22.94 3.49
C ALA A 68 1.36 -22.51 2.85
N THR A 69 1.98 -21.40 3.29
CA THR A 69 3.32 -21.00 2.82
C THR A 69 4.41 -21.97 3.28
N ILE A 70 4.34 -22.48 4.51
CA ILE A 70 5.27 -23.52 5.01
C ILE A 70 5.16 -24.79 4.16
N ILE A 71 3.94 -25.27 3.88
CA ILE A 71 3.72 -26.47 3.07
C ILE A 71 4.19 -26.23 1.61
N GLN A 72 3.99 -25.04 1.04
CA GLN A 72 4.55 -24.68 -0.27
C GLN A 72 6.09 -24.75 -0.27
N LEU A 73 6.74 -24.23 0.78
CA LEU A 73 8.19 -24.22 0.92
C LEU A 73 8.75 -25.64 1.06
N ILE A 74 8.14 -26.48 1.91
CA ILE A 74 8.47 -27.91 2.05
C ILE A 74 8.31 -28.64 0.72
N LYS A 75 7.20 -28.43 0.00
CA LYS A 75 6.95 -29.03 -1.32
C LYS A 75 7.98 -28.58 -2.36
N ASN A 76 8.40 -27.31 -2.35
CA ASN A 76 9.43 -26.81 -3.26
C ASN A 76 10.81 -27.42 -2.94
N LEU A 77 11.15 -27.63 -1.66
CA LEU A 77 12.40 -28.29 -1.24
C LEU A 77 12.44 -29.79 -1.56
N LEU A 78 11.32 -30.49 -1.44
CA LEU A 78 11.26 -31.96 -1.58
C LEU A 78 10.92 -32.45 -2.99
N ALA A 79 10.20 -31.65 -3.79
CA ALA A 79 9.65 -32.08 -5.08
C ALA A 79 9.84 -31.05 -6.22
N GLY A 80 10.58 -29.96 -6.00
CA GLY A 80 10.89 -28.96 -7.01
C GLY A 80 9.70 -28.10 -7.49
N GLU A 81 9.86 -27.47 -8.66
CA GLU A 81 8.89 -26.53 -9.24
C GLU A 81 7.67 -27.20 -9.89
N GLY A 82 6.89 -27.97 -9.11
CA GLY A 82 5.57 -28.45 -9.53
C GLY A 82 4.48 -27.36 -9.51
N ALA A 83 3.45 -27.48 -10.35
CA ALA A 83 2.40 -26.47 -10.58
C ALA A 83 1.47 -26.14 -9.37
N ILE A 84 1.64 -26.80 -8.22
CA ILE A 84 0.83 -26.54 -7.01
C ILE A 84 1.21 -25.17 -6.42
N THR A 85 0.19 -24.31 -6.23
CA THR A 85 0.31 -22.94 -5.70
C THR A 85 -0.17 -22.83 -4.25
N THR A 86 0.35 -21.83 -3.52
CA THR A 86 0.00 -21.54 -2.11
C THR A 86 -1.50 -21.33 -1.91
N LYS A 87 -2.20 -20.78 -2.91
CA LYS A 87 -3.65 -20.64 -2.88
C LYS A 87 -4.37 -21.99 -2.88
N SER A 88 -3.90 -22.96 -3.69
CA SER A 88 -4.46 -24.32 -3.72
C SER A 88 -4.20 -25.05 -2.40
N ILE A 89 -2.99 -24.93 -1.87
CA ILE A 89 -2.62 -25.49 -0.56
C ILE A 89 -3.47 -24.87 0.56
N TRP A 90 -3.68 -23.56 0.55
CA TRP A 90 -4.54 -22.89 1.53
C TRP A 90 -6.00 -23.32 1.41
N GLU A 91 -6.55 -23.39 0.19
CA GLU A 91 -7.94 -23.82 -0.04
C GLU A 91 -8.18 -25.24 0.48
N GLU A 92 -7.16 -26.12 0.44
CA GLU A 92 -7.26 -27.50 0.94
C GLU A 92 -6.92 -27.66 2.44
N THR A 93 -6.06 -26.80 3.00
CA THR A 93 -5.61 -26.92 4.41
C THR A 93 -6.31 -26.00 5.40
N ARG A 94 -7.18 -25.09 4.92
CA ARG A 94 -8.06 -24.25 5.75
C ARG A 94 -9.26 -25.06 6.29
N VAL A 95 -9.87 -24.55 7.35
CA VAL A 95 -11.22 -25.00 7.73
C VAL A 95 -12.21 -24.53 6.66
N LYS A 96 -13.00 -25.47 6.14
CA LYS A 96 -14.07 -25.24 5.15
C LYS A 96 -15.41 -25.20 5.91
N HIS A 97 -16.25 -24.21 5.65
CA HIS A 97 -17.53 -24.05 6.36
C HIS A 97 -18.74 -24.16 5.42
N ALA A 98 -19.92 -24.41 5.99
CA ALA A 98 -21.17 -24.52 5.23
C ALA A 98 -21.46 -23.26 4.40
N LYS A 99 -21.85 -23.49 3.14
CA LYS A 99 -22.09 -22.44 2.15
C LYS A 99 -23.43 -21.75 2.40
N VAL A 100 -23.41 -20.47 2.79
CA VAL A 100 -24.63 -19.72 3.10
C VAL A 100 -25.40 -19.36 1.83
N PRO A 101 -26.75 -19.49 1.78
CA PRO A 101 -27.51 -19.19 0.57
C PRO A 101 -27.47 -17.69 0.20
N TRP A 102 -27.40 -16.82 1.20
CA TRP A 102 -27.51 -15.37 1.05
C TRP A 102 -26.25 -14.66 0.54
N HIS A 103 -25.12 -15.33 0.32
CA HIS A 103 -23.89 -14.62 -0.07
C HIS A 103 -24.04 -13.80 -1.36
N LYS A 104 -24.79 -14.30 -2.35
CA LYS A 104 -25.06 -13.60 -3.62
C LYS A 104 -26.14 -12.50 -3.55
N LEU A 105 -26.77 -12.32 -2.38
CA LEU A 105 -27.69 -11.21 -2.08
C LEU A 105 -26.91 -9.92 -1.82
N ILE A 106 -25.82 -10.01 -1.06
CA ILE A 106 -25.04 -8.85 -0.59
C ILE A 106 -23.64 -8.73 -1.21
N TRP A 107 -23.04 -9.83 -1.68
CA TRP A 107 -21.74 -9.85 -2.36
C TRP A 107 -21.92 -10.07 -3.86
N PHE A 108 -22.19 -9.00 -4.60
CA PHE A 108 -22.43 -8.99 -6.05
C PHE A 108 -21.68 -7.81 -6.73
N PRO A 109 -21.45 -7.82 -8.06
CA PRO A 109 -20.55 -6.84 -8.69
C PRO A 109 -20.89 -5.37 -8.47
N LEU A 110 -22.17 -5.02 -8.37
CA LEU A 110 -22.67 -3.65 -8.14
C LEU A 110 -23.00 -3.36 -6.66
N HIS A 111 -22.51 -4.18 -5.71
CA HIS A 111 -22.76 -3.96 -4.30
C HIS A 111 -22.06 -2.69 -3.78
N ILE A 112 -22.73 -1.94 -2.90
CA ILE A 112 -22.14 -0.79 -2.21
C ILE A 112 -21.61 -1.28 -0.85
N PRO A 113 -20.29 -1.15 -0.54
CA PRO A 113 -19.70 -1.78 0.64
C PRO A 113 -20.36 -1.40 1.98
N LYS A 114 -20.69 -0.11 2.19
CA LYS A 114 -21.34 0.38 3.42
C LYS A 114 -22.69 -0.32 3.66
N LEU A 115 -23.53 -0.41 2.62
CA LEU A 115 -24.83 -1.07 2.71
C LEU A 115 -24.67 -2.58 2.96
N SER A 116 -23.71 -3.20 2.28
CA SER A 116 -23.47 -4.65 2.33
C SER A 116 -22.93 -5.11 3.70
N ILE A 117 -22.07 -4.32 4.34
CA ILE A 117 -21.53 -4.61 5.68
C ILE A 117 -22.63 -4.47 6.75
N ILE A 118 -23.47 -3.43 6.68
CA ILE A 118 -24.62 -3.30 7.60
C ILE A 118 -25.64 -4.43 7.37
N THR A 119 -25.91 -4.79 6.12
CA THR A 119 -26.80 -5.91 5.78
C THR A 119 -26.22 -7.26 6.24
N TRP A 120 -24.91 -7.46 6.14
CA TRP A 120 -24.21 -8.63 6.68
C TRP A 120 -24.36 -8.73 8.21
N MET A 121 -24.15 -7.63 8.94
CA MET A 121 -24.36 -7.60 10.40
C MET A 121 -25.83 -7.78 10.80
N ALA A 122 -26.79 -7.34 9.99
CA ALA A 122 -28.20 -7.64 10.18
C ALA A 122 -28.47 -9.15 10.01
N ILE A 123 -27.98 -9.76 8.93
CA ILE A 123 -28.14 -11.20 8.65
C ILE A 123 -27.53 -12.07 9.76
N LEU A 124 -26.36 -11.70 10.28
CA LEU A 124 -25.72 -12.42 11.40
C LEU A 124 -26.36 -12.14 12.77
N ASP A 125 -27.34 -11.24 12.87
CA ASP A 125 -27.94 -10.76 14.12
C ASP A 125 -26.90 -10.16 15.09
N ARG A 126 -26.12 -9.19 14.59
CA ARG A 126 -24.98 -8.58 15.30
C ARG A 126 -24.98 -7.04 15.30
N LEU A 127 -26.08 -6.42 14.87
CA LEU A 127 -26.31 -4.99 15.05
C LEU A 127 -26.68 -4.68 16.52
N PRO A 128 -26.17 -3.60 17.13
CA PRO A 128 -26.45 -3.24 18.52
C PRO A 128 -27.85 -2.62 18.70
N THR A 129 -28.89 -3.45 18.59
CA THR A 129 -30.27 -3.05 18.91
C THR A 129 -30.45 -2.83 20.42
N ARG A 130 -31.52 -2.15 20.85
CA ARG A 130 -31.76 -1.86 22.28
C ARG A 130 -31.91 -3.13 23.12
N GLU A 131 -32.49 -4.20 22.58
CA GLU A 131 -32.51 -5.51 23.25
C GLU A 131 -31.09 -6.06 23.47
N MET A 132 -30.22 -6.02 22.45
CA MET A 132 -28.82 -6.45 22.57
C MET A 132 -28.02 -5.58 23.55
N LEU A 133 -28.26 -4.27 23.55
CA LEU A 133 -27.60 -3.32 24.45
C LEU A 133 -28.08 -3.45 25.90
N SER A 134 -29.36 -3.74 26.12
CA SER A 134 -29.91 -3.97 27.45
C SER A 134 -29.36 -5.26 28.08
N ARG A 135 -29.23 -6.33 27.28
CA ARG A 135 -28.51 -7.56 27.67
C ARG A 135 -27.01 -7.35 27.96
N MET A 136 -26.45 -6.19 27.63
CA MET A 136 -25.08 -5.78 27.98
C MET A 136 -25.03 -4.76 29.13
N GLY A 137 -26.15 -4.43 29.77
CA GLY A 137 -26.24 -3.42 30.83
C GLY A 137 -26.11 -1.98 30.36
N ILE A 138 -26.15 -1.72 29.04
CA ILE A 138 -25.90 -0.38 28.46
C ILE A 138 -27.16 0.49 28.47
N THR A 139 -28.36 -0.09 28.51
CA THR A 139 -29.62 0.67 28.59
C THR A 139 -30.75 -0.14 29.22
N SER A 140 -31.63 0.55 29.97
CA SER A 140 -32.90 0.00 30.47
C SER A 140 -34.02 0.07 29.43
N THR A 141 -33.93 0.99 28.45
CA THR A 141 -35.01 1.24 27.49
C THR A 141 -34.93 0.29 26.30
N ILE A 142 -35.73 -0.78 26.33
CA ILE A 142 -35.78 -1.78 25.24
C ILE A 142 -36.70 -1.40 24.06
N SER A 143 -37.62 -0.46 24.21
CA SER A 143 -38.63 -0.11 23.19
C SER A 143 -38.03 0.44 21.90
N CYS A 144 -38.64 0.12 20.74
CA CYS A 144 -38.16 0.49 19.42
C CYS A 144 -38.35 1.98 19.10
N VAL A 145 -37.25 2.71 18.84
CA VAL A 145 -37.26 4.17 18.58
C VAL A 145 -37.92 4.57 17.25
N LEU A 146 -38.28 3.61 16.40
CA LEU A 146 -38.97 3.87 15.13
C LEU A 146 -40.50 3.89 15.26
N CYS A 147 -41.07 3.29 16.31
CA CYS A 147 -42.52 3.16 16.50
C CYS A 147 -43.01 3.32 17.95
N ASN A 148 -42.09 3.38 18.93
CA ASN A 148 -42.33 3.46 20.38
C ASN A 148 -43.23 2.35 20.99
N GLY A 149 -43.46 1.26 20.25
CA GLY A 149 -44.23 0.10 20.70
C GLY A 149 -43.34 -1.01 21.29
N SER A 150 -43.16 -2.08 20.52
CA SER A 150 -42.47 -3.32 20.95
C SER A 150 -40.97 -3.16 21.19
N SER A 151 -40.34 -4.19 21.77
CA SER A 151 -38.88 -4.28 21.95
C SER A 151 -38.12 -4.18 20.63
N GLU A 152 -36.97 -3.51 20.63
CA GLU A 152 -36.08 -3.38 19.47
C GLU A 152 -35.21 -4.64 19.28
N SER A 153 -35.82 -5.70 18.74
CA SER A 153 -35.09 -6.86 18.19
C SER A 153 -34.73 -6.62 16.71
N ARG A 154 -33.83 -7.43 16.12
CA ARG A 154 -33.57 -7.42 14.66
C ARG A 154 -34.86 -7.64 13.86
N ASN A 155 -35.61 -8.68 14.23
CA ASN A 155 -36.84 -9.07 13.55
C ASN A 155 -37.87 -7.94 13.65
N HIS A 156 -37.97 -7.30 14.82
CA HIS A 156 -38.85 -6.17 15.01
C HIS A 156 -38.46 -4.99 14.12
N LEU A 157 -37.20 -4.55 14.24
CA LEU A 157 -36.67 -3.37 13.55
C LEU A 157 -36.87 -3.43 12.03
N PHE A 158 -36.69 -4.61 11.42
CA PHE A 158 -36.74 -4.78 9.96
C PHE A 158 -38.03 -5.39 9.39
N THR A 159 -38.82 -6.16 10.17
CA THR A 159 -39.98 -6.93 9.63
C THR A 159 -41.31 -6.79 10.38
N GLU A 160 -41.35 -6.07 11.50
CA GLU A 160 -42.56 -5.97 12.34
C GLU A 160 -42.92 -4.54 12.73
N CYS A 161 -41.94 -3.66 12.88
CA CYS A 161 -42.13 -2.24 13.14
C CYS A 161 -43.08 -1.62 12.10
N SER A 162 -44.11 -0.91 12.54
CA SER A 162 -45.12 -0.25 11.69
C SER A 162 -44.50 0.71 10.67
N THR A 163 -43.57 1.55 11.11
CA THR A 163 -42.79 2.46 10.27
C THR A 163 -42.01 1.69 9.19
N THR A 164 -41.20 0.71 9.59
CA THR A 164 -40.37 -0.07 8.67
C THR A 164 -41.18 -0.91 7.68
N THR A 165 -42.29 -1.50 8.11
CA THR A 165 -43.16 -2.31 7.24
C THR A 165 -43.93 -1.48 6.22
N ARG A 166 -44.36 -0.25 6.57
CA ARG A 166 -44.89 0.73 5.60
C ARG A 166 -43.84 1.06 4.54
N LEU A 167 -42.61 1.40 4.96
CA LEU A 167 -41.52 1.71 4.04
C LEU A 167 -41.18 0.52 3.11
N TRP A 168 -41.06 -0.69 3.67
CA TRP A 168 -40.73 -1.89 2.88
C TRP A 168 -41.80 -2.22 1.84
N LYS A 169 -43.09 -2.08 2.17
CA LYS A 169 -44.20 -2.30 1.23
C LYS A 169 -44.06 -1.40 -0.01
N VAL A 170 -43.66 -0.14 0.17
CA VAL A 170 -43.44 0.78 -0.98
C VAL A 170 -42.17 0.41 -1.77
N VAL A 171 -41.09 0.02 -1.10
CA VAL A 171 -39.85 -0.43 -1.78
C VAL A 171 -40.10 -1.70 -2.63
N LEU A 172 -40.92 -2.64 -2.14
CA LEU A 172 -41.34 -3.83 -2.89
C LEU A 172 -42.18 -3.44 -4.13
N ILE A 173 -43.18 -2.57 -3.98
CA ILE A 173 -44.02 -2.10 -5.09
C ILE A 173 -43.17 -1.41 -6.18
N LEU A 174 -42.19 -0.59 -5.78
CA LEU A 174 -41.23 0.05 -6.71
C LEU A 174 -40.26 -0.92 -7.40
N ASN A 175 -40.21 -2.19 -6.98
CA ASN A 175 -39.49 -3.27 -7.66
C ASN A 175 -40.44 -4.20 -8.44
N HIS A 176 -41.72 -3.84 -8.59
CA HIS A 176 -42.80 -4.67 -9.17
C HIS A 176 -43.03 -6.00 -8.41
N ILE A 177 -42.82 -5.99 -7.09
CA ILE A 177 -43.01 -7.17 -6.23
C ILE A 177 -44.19 -6.94 -5.28
N THR A 178 -45.18 -7.81 -5.34
CA THR A 178 -46.27 -7.87 -4.35
C THR A 178 -46.08 -9.08 -3.44
N LYS A 179 -45.91 -8.84 -2.14
CA LYS A 179 -45.83 -9.87 -1.10
C LYS A 179 -46.55 -9.44 0.18
N SER A 180 -47.04 -10.42 0.93
CA SER A 180 -47.51 -10.26 2.30
C SER A 180 -46.34 -9.96 3.26
N ARG A 181 -46.66 -9.60 4.51
CA ARG A 181 -45.67 -9.50 5.59
C ARG A 181 -45.01 -10.87 5.81
N MET A 182 -43.69 -10.86 5.91
CA MET A 182 -42.85 -12.05 6.14
C MET A 182 -42.02 -11.83 7.40
N SER A 183 -41.72 -12.88 8.16
CA SER A 183 -40.67 -12.85 9.18
C SER A 183 -39.29 -12.73 8.53
N TRP A 184 -38.29 -12.24 9.28
CA TRP A 184 -36.93 -12.04 8.79
C TRP A 184 -36.36 -13.23 8.01
N ASP A 185 -36.47 -14.45 8.56
CA ASP A 185 -35.82 -15.62 7.99
C ASP A 185 -36.54 -16.13 6.73
N VAL A 186 -37.87 -15.98 6.65
CA VAL A 186 -38.66 -16.20 5.41
C VAL A 186 -38.30 -15.16 4.36
N MET A 187 -38.22 -13.89 4.75
CA MET A 187 -37.90 -12.75 3.90
C MET A 187 -36.48 -12.88 3.30
N LEU A 188 -35.49 -13.27 4.10
CA LEU A 188 -34.11 -13.53 3.69
C LEU A 188 -34.00 -14.76 2.78
N THR A 189 -34.71 -15.84 3.10
CA THR A 189 -34.73 -17.08 2.30
C THR A 189 -35.38 -16.84 0.94
N TRP A 190 -36.48 -16.09 0.90
CA TRP A 190 -37.14 -15.65 -0.33
C TRP A 190 -36.21 -14.77 -1.18
N ALA A 191 -35.63 -13.70 -0.62
CA ALA A 191 -34.71 -12.80 -1.33
C ALA A 191 -33.50 -13.55 -1.93
N SER A 192 -32.90 -14.45 -1.16
CA SER A 192 -31.79 -15.31 -1.59
C SER A 192 -32.20 -16.32 -2.68
N SER A 193 -33.48 -16.71 -2.70
CA SER A 193 -34.01 -17.69 -3.64
C SER A 193 -34.50 -17.10 -4.96
N SER A 194 -35.10 -15.91 -4.92
CA SER A 194 -35.66 -15.21 -6.09
C SER A 194 -34.62 -14.38 -6.84
N TRP A 195 -33.70 -13.68 -6.17
CA TRP A 195 -32.75 -12.79 -6.83
C TRP A 195 -31.46 -13.50 -7.26
N LYS A 196 -31.62 -14.59 -8.02
CA LYS A 196 -30.52 -15.36 -8.64
C LYS A 196 -30.15 -14.76 -10.00
N GLY A 197 -28.88 -14.95 -10.40
CA GLY A 197 -28.37 -14.47 -11.69
C GLY A 197 -27.75 -13.06 -11.67
N LYS A 198 -27.63 -12.46 -12.87
CA LYS A 198 -26.92 -11.20 -13.16
C LYS A 198 -27.79 -10.13 -13.83
N SER A 199 -29.11 -10.31 -13.95
CA SER A 199 -29.96 -9.34 -14.66
C SER A 199 -29.99 -7.98 -13.96
N LEU A 200 -30.28 -6.91 -14.72
CA LEU A 200 -30.35 -5.55 -14.19
C LEU A 200 -31.41 -5.44 -13.08
N LEU A 201 -32.62 -5.97 -13.32
CA LEU A 201 -33.70 -6.02 -12.31
C LEU A 201 -33.27 -6.77 -11.04
N THR A 202 -32.64 -7.94 -11.16
CA THR A 202 -32.07 -8.70 -10.03
C THR A 202 -31.03 -7.89 -9.26
N SER A 203 -30.24 -7.06 -9.95
CA SER A 203 -29.23 -6.21 -9.33
C SER A 203 -29.85 -5.01 -8.62
N ILE A 204 -30.86 -4.37 -9.22
CA ILE A 204 -31.67 -3.30 -8.60
C ILE A 204 -32.33 -3.81 -7.31
N SER A 205 -32.97 -4.98 -7.33
CA SER A 205 -33.65 -5.51 -6.14
C SER A 205 -32.70 -5.85 -4.98
N LYS A 206 -31.47 -6.28 -5.29
CA LYS A 206 -30.40 -6.46 -4.28
C LYS A 206 -29.94 -5.13 -3.69
N ILE A 207 -29.79 -4.11 -4.53
CA ILE A 207 -29.48 -2.75 -4.07
C ILE A 207 -30.63 -2.24 -3.19
N ALA A 208 -31.89 -2.43 -3.60
CA ALA A 208 -33.07 -2.03 -2.84
C ALA A 208 -33.17 -2.67 -1.46
N TRP A 209 -32.89 -3.97 -1.37
CA TRP A 209 -32.78 -4.70 -0.11
C TRP A 209 -31.71 -4.11 0.83
N CYS A 210 -30.49 -3.91 0.31
CA CYS A 210 -29.38 -3.41 1.12
C CYS A 210 -29.56 -1.93 1.51
N SER A 211 -30.14 -1.12 0.62
CA SER A 211 -30.45 0.30 0.84
C SER A 211 -31.53 0.48 1.89
N PHE A 212 -32.58 -0.36 1.85
CA PHE A 212 -33.64 -0.38 2.85
C PHE A 212 -33.10 -0.72 4.25
N ILE A 213 -32.37 -1.83 4.40
CA ILE A 213 -31.79 -2.24 5.70
C ILE A 213 -30.81 -1.19 6.24
N TYR A 214 -29.96 -0.62 5.37
CA TYR A 214 -29.09 0.48 5.75
C TYR A 214 -29.87 1.72 6.19
N THR A 215 -30.90 2.14 5.46
CA THR A 215 -31.69 3.35 5.73
C THR A 215 -32.45 3.24 7.06
N VAL A 216 -33.04 2.08 7.33
CA VAL A 216 -33.70 1.78 8.62
C VAL A 216 -32.69 1.82 9.78
N TRP A 217 -31.50 1.25 9.59
CA TRP A 217 -30.43 1.26 10.60
C TRP A 217 -29.87 2.67 10.84
N GLU A 218 -29.67 3.45 9.78
CA GLU A 218 -29.21 4.84 9.86
C GLU A 218 -30.23 5.72 10.57
N GLU A 219 -31.51 5.64 10.19
CA GLU A 219 -32.61 6.39 10.81
C GLU A 219 -32.74 6.08 12.31
N ARG A 220 -32.68 4.81 12.68
CA ARG A 220 -32.67 4.37 14.08
C ARG A 220 -31.55 5.05 14.87
N ASN A 221 -30.36 5.20 14.27
CA ASN A 221 -29.22 5.84 14.93
C ASN A 221 -29.32 7.37 14.94
N HIS A 222 -29.83 8.02 13.88
CA HIS A 222 -30.08 9.46 13.88
C HIS A 222 -31.08 9.88 14.97
N ARG A 223 -32.13 9.09 15.21
CA ARG A 223 -33.08 9.36 16.31
C ARG A 223 -32.45 9.23 17.70
N ILE A 224 -31.50 8.30 17.88
CA ILE A 224 -30.86 8.05 19.18
C ILE A 224 -29.72 9.04 19.46
N PHE A 225 -28.90 9.38 18.47
CA PHE A 225 -27.66 10.15 18.66
C PHE A 225 -27.72 11.60 18.16
N GLN A 226 -28.74 11.98 17.39
CA GLN A 226 -28.89 13.32 16.80
C GLN A 226 -30.28 13.95 17.02
N GLY A 227 -31.20 13.24 17.69
CA GLY A 227 -32.60 13.66 17.86
C GLY A 227 -33.42 13.78 16.56
N ARG A 228 -32.84 13.45 15.39
CA ARG A 228 -33.42 13.72 14.07
C ARG A 228 -34.33 12.58 13.62
N THR A 229 -35.58 12.91 13.32
CA THR A 229 -36.57 12.02 12.69
C THR A 229 -36.81 12.41 11.22
N ARG A 230 -36.79 11.44 10.30
CA ARG A 230 -37.28 11.59 8.92
C ARG A 230 -38.66 10.94 8.76
N THR A 231 -39.46 11.51 7.86
CA THR A 231 -40.72 10.95 7.35
C THR A 231 -40.48 9.73 6.46
N ASN A 232 -41.51 8.89 6.24
CA ASN A 232 -41.39 7.74 5.32
C ASN A 232 -41.07 8.21 3.89
N GLU A 233 -41.54 9.40 3.53
CA GLU A 233 -41.45 10.03 2.23
C GLU A 233 -40.06 10.64 1.98
N GLU A 234 -39.32 11.01 3.04
CA GLU A 234 -37.88 11.33 2.99
C GLU A 234 -37.01 10.08 2.96
N LEU A 235 -37.30 9.07 3.80
CA LEU A 235 -36.59 7.79 3.81
C LEU A 235 -36.71 7.09 2.44
N LEU A 236 -37.87 7.19 1.80
CA LEU A 236 -38.09 6.67 0.46
C LEU A 236 -37.34 7.44 -0.63
N ARG A 237 -37.23 8.78 -0.51
CA ARG A 237 -36.39 9.59 -1.42
C ARG A 237 -34.93 9.14 -1.33
N PHE A 238 -34.38 9.09 -0.12
CA PHE A 238 -33.00 8.64 0.11
C PHE A 238 -32.71 7.24 -0.47
N ILE A 239 -33.65 6.29 -0.35
CA ILE A 239 -33.53 4.97 -0.99
C ILE A 239 -33.52 5.08 -2.53
N LYS A 240 -34.40 5.90 -3.13
CA LYS A 240 -34.41 6.16 -4.59
C LYS A 240 -33.09 6.78 -5.05
N ASP A 241 -32.54 7.73 -4.32
CA ASP A 241 -31.31 8.43 -4.67
C ASP A 241 -30.10 7.47 -4.69
N ILE A 242 -30.04 6.53 -3.75
CA ILE A 242 -29.05 5.44 -3.74
C ILE A 242 -29.21 4.55 -4.98
N HIS A 243 -30.44 4.24 -5.41
CA HIS A 243 -30.68 3.44 -6.63
C HIS A 243 -30.24 4.19 -7.88
N LEU A 244 -30.61 5.47 -8.02
CA LEU A 244 -30.24 6.32 -9.15
C LEU A 244 -28.70 6.47 -9.24
N SER A 245 -28.01 6.70 -8.12
CA SER A 245 -26.55 6.77 -8.09
C SER A 245 -25.87 5.45 -8.49
N ALA A 246 -26.44 4.31 -8.08
CA ALA A 246 -25.93 2.99 -8.46
C ALA A 246 -26.20 2.65 -9.95
N LEU A 247 -27.35 3.06 -10.48
CA LEU A 247 -27.70 2.92 -11.90
C LEU A 247 -26.83 3.81 -12.79
N TRP A 248 -26.63 5.08 -12.40
CA TRP A 248 -25.72 5.99 -13.09
C TRP A 248 -24.31 5.40 -13.20
N LYS A 249 -23.74 4.92 -12.09
CA LYS A 249 -22.42 4.26 -12.08
C LYS A 249 -22.36 2.97 -12.92
N HIS A 250 -23.49 2.30 -13.15
CA HIS A 250 -23.55 1.14 -14.04
C HIS A 250 -23.57 1.55 -15.53
N LEU A 251 -24.29 2.63 -15.87
CA LEU A 251 -24.40 3.17 -17.22
C LEU A 251 -23.11 3.89 -17.66
N SER A 252 -22.52 4.72 -16.79
CA SER A 252 -21.26 5.45 -17.04
C SER A 252 -19.99 4.58 -16.98
N SER A 253 -20.12 3.25 -16.85
CA SER A 253 -18.95 2.35 -16.80
C SER A 253 -18.27 2.26 -18.18
N PRO A 254 -16.92 2.41 -18.28
CA PRO A 254 -16.21 2.49 -19.56
C PRO A 254 -16.45 1.31 -20.54
N ILE A 255 -16.86 0.15 -20.01
CA ILE A 255 -17.18 -1.05 -20.80
C ILE A 255 -18.33 -0.80 -21.80
N ASN A 256 -19.28 0.08 -21.47
CA ASN A 256 -20.45 0.38 -22.32
C ASN A 256 -20.28 1.61 -23.23
N HIS A 257 -19.18 2.37 -23.08
CA HIS A 257 -19.00 3.67 -23.76
C HIS A 257 -19.01 3.57 -25.29
N ARG A 258 -18.73 2.41 -25.88
CA ARG A 258 -18.51 2.23 -27.32
C ARG A 258 -19.79 2.00 -28.16
N ARG A 259 -21.00 2.23 -27.62
CA ARG A 259 -22.29 2.14 -28.36
C ARG A 259 -23.37 3.17 -27.96
N GLY A 260 -23.12 4.07 -27.00
CA GLY A 260 -24.17 4.93 -26.42
C GLY A 260 -24.17 6.40 -26.85
N VAL A 261 -22.99 6.98 -27.10
CA VAL A 261 -22.80 8.44 -27.10
C VAL A 261 -23.56 9.14 -28.23
N ASP A 262 -23.50 8.61 -29.45
CA ASP A 262 -24.10 9.24 -30.63
C ASP A 262 -25.64 9.19 -30.62
N ARG A 263 -26.25 8.23 -29.90
CA ARG A 263 -27.70 8.18 -29.69
C ARG A 263 -28.19 9.12 -28.62
N TYR A 264 -27.40 9.39 -27.58
CA TYR A 264 -27.84 10.30 -26.52
C TYR A 264 -27.93 11.74 -27.03
N ARG A 265 -26.97 12.16 -27.87
CA ARG A 265 -26.97 13.47 -28.55
C ARG A 265 -28.17 13.72 -29.48
N GLN A 266 -28.85 12.67 -29.95
CA GLN A 266 -30.08 12.80 -30.74
C GLN A 266 -31.35 12.82 -29.88
N LEU A 267 -31.30 12.27 -28.66
CA LEU A 267 -32.42 12.24 -27.72
C LEU A 267 -32.49 13.50 -26.85
N GLU A 268 -31.36 14.09 -26.52
CA GLU A 268 -31.28 15.35 -25.74
C GLU A 268 -32.00 16.51 -26.45
N ASN A 269 -31.91 16.55 -27.79
CA ASN A 269 -32.62 17.51 -28.66
C ASN A 269 -34.10 17.15 -28.94
N GLN A 270 -34.70 16.15 -28.29
CA GLN A 270 -36.10 15.74 -28.48
C GLN A 270 -36.94 15.69 -27.20
N VAL A 271 -36.44 16.24 -26.08
CA VAL A 271 -37.12 16.17 -24.77
C VAL A 271 -37.72 17.50 -24.30
N GLU A 272 -37.42 18.64 -24.95
CA GLU A 272 -37.99 19.94 -24.56
C GLU A 272 -39.47 20.14 -24.92
N GLU A 273 -40.05 19.38 -25.87
CA GLU A 273 -41.47 19.49 -26.22
C GLU A 273 -42.23 18.15 -26.25
N ASN A 274 -43.39 18.17 -25.58
CA ASN A 274 -44.49 17.19 -25.61
C ASN A 274 -44.31 15.84 -24.88
N ALA A 275 -45.32 15.50 -24.06
CA ALA A 275 -45.30 14.33 -23.18
C ALA A 275 -45.81 13.05 -23.89
N VAL A 276 -44.97 12.00 -23.92
CA VAL A 276 -45.33 10.68 -24.47
C VAL A 276 -45.58 9.67 -23.35
N THR A 277 -46.73 8.99 -23.39
CA THR A 277 -47.12 8.02 -22.35
C THR A 277 -46.42 6.66 -22.51
N GLY A 278 -46.10 6.02 -21.38
CA GLY A 278 -45.21 4.84 -21.29
C GLY A 278 -45.63 3.55 -22.03
N LYS A 279 -46.76 3.55 -22.75
CA LYS A 279 -47.15 2.43 -23.64
C LYS A 279 -46.20 2.27 -24.83
N ALA A 280 -45.64 3.35 -25.36
CA ALA A 280 -44.71 3.30 -26.51
C ALA A 280 -43.41 2.54 -26.18
N ILE A 281 -42.87 2.74 -24.97
CA ILE A 281 -41.63 2.10 -24.51
C ILE A 281 -41.81 0.57 -24.42
N MET A 282 -42.99 0.10 -24.00
CA MET A 282 -43.29 -1.34 -23.88
C MET A 282 -43.22 -2.09 -25.22
N VAL A 283 -43.61 -1.45 -26.33
CA VAL A 283 -43.57 -2.06 -27.67
C VAL A 283 -42.13 -2.31 -28.13
N LEU A 284 -41.24 -1.33 -27.91
CA LEU A 284 -39.80 -1.45 -28.22
C LEU A 284 -39.11 -2.53 -27.37
N CYS A 285 -39.49 -2.68 -26.10
CA CYS A 285 -38.99 -3.75 -25.24
C CYS A 285 -39.47 -5.14 -25.68
N LEU A 286 -40.74 -5.29 -26.10
CA LEU A 286 -41.29 -6.56 -26.58
C LEU A 286 -40.63 -7.04 -27.89
N ALA A 287 -40.44 -6.14 -28.87
CA ALA A 287 -39.72 -6.45 -30.11
C ALA A 287 -38.28 -6.94 -29.83
N SER A 288 -37.60 -6.30 -28.87
CA SER A 288 -36.25 -6.68 -28.44
C SER A 288 -36.18 -8.06 -27.76
N PHE A 289 -37.25 -8.48 -27.09
CA PHE A 289 -37.32 -9.76 -26.38
C PHE A 289 -37.53 -10.95 -27.33
N LEU A 290 -38.42 -10.81 -28.33
CA LEU A 290 -38.73 -11.88 -29.28
C LEU A 290 -37.52 -12.27 -30.13
N ALA A 291 -36.69 -11.31 -30.55
CA ALA A 291 -35.46 -11.57 -31.28
C ALA A 291 -34.43 -12.43 -30.51
N GLY A 292 -34.39 -12.31 -29.17
CA GLY A 292 -33.48 -13.10 -28.33
C GLY A 292 -33.89 -14.57 -28.17
N SER A 293 -35.19 -14.87 -28.29
CA SER A 293 -35.75 -16.20 -28.02
C SER A 293 -35.38 -17.26 -29.06
N LEU A 294 -35.06 -16.86 -30.30
CA LEU A 294 -34.71 -17.77 -31.40
C LEU A 294 -33.26 -18.30 -31.34
N ILE A 295 -32.40 -17.75 -30.47
CA ILE A 295 -30.97 -18.07 -30.40
C ILE A 295 -30.64 -19.04 -29.24
N ALA A 296 -31.51 -19.12 -28.23
CA ALA A 296 -31.27 -19.88 -27.00
C ALA A 296 -31.72 -21.37 -27.05
N SER A 297 -32.24 -21.84 -28.18
CA SER A 297 -32.93 -23.14 -28.32
C SER A 297 -32.03 -24.32 -28.72
N ARG A 298 -30.74 -24.33 -28.32
CA ARG A 298 -29.84 -25.49 -28.49
C ARG A 298 -28.87 -25.72 -27.33
N THR A 299 -28.56 -27.00 -27.12
CA THR A 299 -27.56 -27.63 -26.23
C THR A 299 -27.82 -27.70 -24.71
N TRP A 300 -28.21 -28.93 -24.34
CA TRP A 300 -27.77 -29.75 -23.19
C TRP A 300 -28.59 -29.80 -21.89
N SER A 301 -28.87 -31.05 -21.52
CA SER A 301 -29.82 -31.51 -20.50
C SER A 301 -29.11 -32.27 -19.37
N THR A 302 -29.66 -32.20 -18.15
CA THR A 302 -29.58 -33.23 -17.06
C THR A 302 -28.19 -33.60 -16.49
N SER A 303 -28.03 -34.19 -15.29
CA SER A 303 -29.02 -34.63 -14.26
C SER A 303 -28.51 -34.40 -12.81
N HIS A 304 -29.32 -34.78 -11.82
CA HIS A 304 -29.06 -34.66 -10.37
C HIS A 304 -28.80 -36.01 -9.66
N ASN A 305 -28.13 -35.96 -8.51
CA ASN A 305 -28.45 -36.64 -7.22
C ASN A 305 -27.64 -35.93 -6.10
N LYS A 306 -28.10 -35.67 -4.85
CA LYS A 306 -28.69 -36.51 -3.77
C LYS A 306 -27.69 -37.54 -3.19
N LEU A 307 -27.54 -37.74 -1.87
CA LEU A 307 -28.06 -37.08 -0.65
C LEU A 307 -27.11 -37.44 0.52
N GLY A 308 -27.12 -36.73 1.67
CA GLY A 308 -26.46 -37.20 2.90
C GLY A 308 -26.33 -36.14 4.00
N GLU A 309 -26.85 -36.43 5.19
CA GLU A 309 -26.71 -35.63 6.42
C GLU A 309 -25.74 -36.32 7.40
N LEU A 310 -25.11 -35.57 8.31
CA LEU A 310 -24.82 -35.98 9.70
C LEU A 310 -24.24 -34.81 10.52
N ALA A 311 -24.49 -34.85 11.82
CA ALA A 311 -24.02 -33.96 12.90
C ALA A 311 -24.02 -34.79 14.21
N PRO A 312 -23.50 -34.31 15.36
CA PRO A 312 -22.84 -33.03 15.66
C PRO A 312 -21.30 -33.23 15.89
N ASP A 313 -20.54 -32.91 16.97
CA ASP A 313 -20.81 -32.25 18.28
C ASP A 313 -19.54 -31.82 19.06
N TYR A 314 -19.79 -31.22 20.23
CA TYR A 314 -18.97 -31.01 21.44
C TYR A 314 -17.97 -29.85 21.60
N ASP A 315 -18.08 -29.25 22.80
CA ASP A 315 -17.32 -28.14 23.40
C ASP A 315 -15.92 -28.54 23.88
N HIS A 316 -15.01 -27.56 23.97
CA HIS A 316 -14.04 -27.55 25.07
C HIS A 316 -13.50 -26.15 25.39
N LYS A 317 -13.98 -25.57 26.50
CA LYS A 317 -13.30 -24.46 27.20
C LYS A 317 -11.93 -24.90 27.76
N ARG A 318 -10.93 -24.02 27.68
CA ARG A 318 -9.85 -23.90 28.69
C ARG A 318 -9.46 -22.43 28.91
N ARG A 319 -9.09 -22.11 30.15
CA ARG A 319 -8.62 -20.81 30.66
C ARG A 319 -7.07 -20.79 30.73
N LEU A 320 -6.53 -19.71 31.32
CA LEU A 320 -5.15 -19.52 31.80
C LEU A 320 -4.15 -19.07 30.71
N VAL A 321 -3.17 -18.19 30.97
CA VAL A 321 -2.88 -17.38 32.18
C VAL A 321 -2.17 -16.07 31.80
N GLU A 322 -2.10 -15.11 32.71
CA GLU A 322 -1.36 -13.86 32.51
C GLU A 322 0.16 -14.06 32.68
N GLY A 323 0.96 -13.50 31.76
CA GLY A 323 2.43 -13.60 31.76
C GLY A 323 3.08 -12.23 31.58
N LYS A 324 4.26 -12.04 32.18
CA LYS A 324 4.98 -10.76 32.21
C LYS A 324 5.48 -10.32 30.83
N ALA A 325 5.70 -9.02 30.67
CA ALA A 325 6.34 -8.45 29.49
C ALA A 325 7.86 -8.68 29.53
N GLU A 326 8.34 -9.62 28.71
CA GLU A 326 9.76 -9.72 28.33
C GLU A 326 10.04 -8.90 27.07
N ASP A 327 11.32 -8.68 26.73
CA ASP A 327 11.76 -7.73 25.69
C ASP A 327 11.22 -8.04 24.28
N ILE A 328 10.14 -7.34 23.94
CA ILE A 328 9.47 -7.41 22.63
C ILE A 328 10.38 -6.88 21.51
N MET A 329 11.24 -5.90 21.79
CA MET A 329 12.07 -5.24 20.76
C MET A 329 13.27 -6.12 20.38
N GLY A 330 13.89 -6.81 21.34
CA GLY A 330 14.93 -7.79 21.10
C GLY A 330 14.49 -8.94 20.19
N GLU A 331 13.33 -9.54 20.44
CA GLU A 331 12.78 -10.61 19.58
C GLU A 331 12.36 -10.12 18.19
N VAL A 332 11.78 -8.93 18.07
CA VAL A 332 11.48 -8.31 16.77
C VAL A 332 12.78 -8.06 15.99
N SER A 333 13.84 -7.57 16.64
CA SER A 333 15.16 -7.34 16.00
C SER A 333 15.79 -8.64 15.49
N LYS A 334 15.77 -9.72 16.29
CA LYS A 334 16.24 -11.07 15.86
C LYS A 334 15.45 -11.57 14.65
N THR A 335 14.13 -11.46 14.70
CA THR A 335 13.23 -11.85 13.60
C THR A 335 13.55 -11.09 12.31
N HIS A 336 13.81 -9.78 12.41
CA HIS A 336 14.12 -8.96 11.25
C HIS A 336 15.46 -9.32 10.59
N LYS A 337 16.50 -9.59 11.40
CA LYS A 337 17.80 -10.08 10.90
C LYS A 337 17.68 -11.43 10.17
N ALA A 338 16.82 -12.32 10.65
CA ALA A 338 16.54 -13.61 9.99
C ALA A 338 15.81 -13.45 8.64
N ILE A 339 14.96 -12.42 8.48
CA ILE A 339 14.31 -12.09 7.21
C ILE A 339 15.32 -11.51 6.22
N GLN A 340 16.12 -10.52 6.64
CA GLN A 340 17.18 -9.91 5.79
C GLN A 340 18.19 -10.94 5.28
N SER A 341 18.59 -11.90 6.13
CA SER A 341 19.47 -13.01 5.72
C SER A 341 18.85 -13.89 4.63
N LEU A 342 17.54 -14.13 4.70
CA LEU A 342 16.81 -14.89 3.67
C LEU A 342 16.68 -14.10 2.37
N GLU A 343 16.33 -12.81 2.43
CA GLU A 343 16.20 -11.96 1.24
C GLU A 343 17.54 -11.83 0.50
N LYS A 344 18.66 -11.70 1.23
CA LYS A 344 20.01 -11.75 0.65
C LYS A 344 20.29 -13.09 -0.03
N THR A 345 19.93 -14.21 0.59
CA THR A 345 20.09 -15.56 0.02
C THR A 345 19.23 -15.74 -1.24
N ILE A 346 18.00 -15.24 -1.23
CA ILE A 346 17.10 -15.23 -2.40
C ILE A 346 17.67 -14.35 -3.52
N SER A 347 18.35 -13.25 -3.20
CA SER A 347 19.02 -12.40 -4.20
C SER A 347 20.20 -13.14 -4.86
N ILE A 348 21.07 -13.76 -4.06
CA ILE A 348 22.21 -14.56 -4.54
C ILE A 348 21.71 -15.70 -5.45
N LEU A 349 20.73 -16.49 -5.00
CA LEU A 349 20.16 -17.59 -5.78
C LEU A 349 19.50 -17.12 -7.08
N LYS A 350 18.92 -15.90 -7.12
CA LYS A 350 18.42 -15.29 -8.37
C LYS A 350 19.55 -14.90 -9.32
N MET A 351 20.68 -14.38 -8.82
CA MET A 351 21.85 -14.06 -9.62
C MET A 351 22.48 -15.33 -10.19
N GLU A 352 22.68 -16.37 -9.37
CA GLU A 352 23.19 -17.68 -9.80
C GLU A 352 22.26 -18.36 -10.82
N LEU A 353 20.93 -18.30 -10.62
CA LEU A 353 19.95 -18.81 -11.58
C LEU A 353 19.96 -18.02 -12.89
N THR A 354 20.25 -16.72 -12.84
CA THR A 354 20.35 -15.87 -14.04
C THR A 354 21.63 -16.16 -14.82
N ALA A 355 22.77 -16.28 -14.14
CA ALA A 355 24.02 -16.75 -14.75
C ALA A 355 23.88 -18.16 -15.35
N SER A 356 23.23 -19.08 -14.64
CA SER A 356 22.94 -20.44 -15.11
C SER A 356 22.00 -20.47 -16.33
N ARG A 357 21.17 -19.44 -16.52
CA ARG A 357 20.35 -19.26 -17.73
C ARG A 357 21.19 -18.71 -18.88
N MET A 358 22.03 -17.69 -18.65
CA MET A 358 22.96 -17.17 -19.66
C MET A 358 23.88 -18.26 -20.23
N ILE A 359 24.42 -19.14 -19.38
CA ILE A 359 25.25 -20.30 -19.79
C ILE A 359 24.48 -21.26 -20.71
N LYS A 360 23.16 -21.38 -20.59
CA LYS A 360 22.31 -22.19 -21.48
C LYS A 360 21.88 -21.46 -22.77
N SER A 361 22.21 -20.19 -22.94
CA SER A 361 21.77 -19.36 -24.08
C SER A 361 22.76 -19.28 -25.25
N GLY A 362 23.96 -19.86 -25.13
CA GLY A 362 24.79 -20.17 -26.30
C GLY A 362 25.42 -18.96 -27.03
N VAL A 363 25.96 -17.99 -26.30
CA VAL A 363 26.91 -16.99 -26.83
C VAL A 363 28.25 -17.16 -26.10
N GLY A 364 29.35 -17.16 -26.84
CA GLY A 364 30.60 -17.77 -26.37
C GLY A 364 31.54 -16.88 -25.55
N GLY A 365 32.35 -17.53 -24.71
CA GLY A 365 33.78 -17.20 -24.66
C GLY A 365 34.29 -16.15 -23.68
N VAL A 366 33.87 -16.17 -22.40
CA VAL A 366 34.66 -15.54 -21.32
C VAL A 366 34.90 -16.54 -20.19
N SER A 367 36.19 -16.74 -19.84
CA SER A 367 36.59 -17.62 -18.74
C SER A 367 36.48 -16.90 -17.39
N LEU A 368 35.33 -17.02 -16.74
CA LEU A 368 35.16 -16.60 -15.35
C LEU A 368 35.65 -17.71 -14.41
N GLN A 369 36.69 -17.41 -13.65
CA GLN A 369 37.19 -18.31 -12.60
C GLN A 369 36.10 -18.54 -11.55
N LYS A 370 36.01 -19.77 -11.01
CA LYS A 370 35.13 -20.08 -9.89
C LYS A 370 35.48 -19.20 -8.68
N PRO A 371 34.52 -18.53 -8.03
CA PRO A 371 34.71 -18.08 -6.67
C PRO A 371 35.03 -19.30 -5.80
N GLN A 372 36.19 -19.31 -5.14
CA GLN A 372 36.47 -20.28 -4.09
C GLN A 372 35.58 -19.98 -2.88
N SER A 373 35.29 -20.99 -2.07
CA SER A 373 34.48 -20.86 -0.87
C SER A 373 35.28 -20.24 0.28
N SER A 374 35.59 -18.95 0.19
CA SER A 374 36.10 -18.16 1.31
C SER A 374 34.94 -17.61 2.17
N ASN A 375 35.08 -17.70 3.49
CA ASN A 375 34.16 -17.12 4.46
C ASN A 375 34.33 -15.59 4.55
N HIS A 376 34.08 -14.86 3.46
CA HIS A 376 34.00 -13.41 3.51
C HIS A 376 32.70 -13.00 4.20
N THR A 377 32.82 -12.64 5.48
CA THR A 377 32.01 -11.57 6.07
C THR A 377 31.99 -10.39 5.08
N LEU A 378 30.82 -9.82 4.80
CA LEU A 378 30.77 -8.57 4.03
C LEU A 378 31.68 -7.55 4.72
N GLN A 379 32.62 -6.98 3.97
CA GLN A 379 33.44 -5.88 4.48
C GLN A 379 32.51 -4.71 4.76
N LYS A 380 32.39 -4.35 6.04
CA LYS A 380 31.58 -3.22 6.48
C LYS A 380 32.20 -1.94 5.92
N LEU A 381 31.42 -1.23 5.13
CA LEU A 381 31.80 0.03 4.50
C LEU A 381 31.59 1.21 5.45
N PHE A 382 32.25 2.33 5.14
CA PHE A 382 32.06 3.57 5.86
C PHE A 382 30.84 4.33 5.33
N ALA A 383 30.78 4.58 4.01
CA ALA A 383 29.66 5.30 3.40
C ALA A 383 29.28 4.81 2.00
N VAL A 384 28.00 4.96 1.64
CA VAL A 384 27.51 4.89 0.25
C VAL A 384 26.99 6.27 -0.15
N ILE A 385 27.55 6.87 -1.20
CA ILE A 385 27.18 8.18 -1.72
C ILE A 385 26.43 7.98 -3.05
N GLY A 386 25.15 8.32 -3.07
CA GLY A 386 24.28 8.30 -4.25
C GLY A 386 24.10 9.68 -4.85
N ILE A 387 24.60 9.89 -6.07
CA ILE A 387 24.50 11.16 -6.80
C ILE A 387 23.27 11.08 -7.72
N ASN A 388 22.14 11.67 -7.29
CA ASN A 388 20.89 11.69 -8.06
C ASN A 388 21.08 12.46 -9.37
N THR A 389 20.85 11.78 -10.49
CA THR A 389 21.07 12.31 -11.84
C THR A 389 19.93 11.97 -12.81
N ALA A 390 19.85 12.61 -13.97
CA ALA A 390 18.82 12.34 -15.00
C ALA A 390 19.42 11.96 -16.36
N PHE A 391 18.59 11.40 -17.26
CA PHE A 391 18.99 11.11 -18.65
C PHE A 391 19.55 12.34 -19.39
N SER A 392 18.99 13.53 -19.15
CA SER A 392 19.45 14.80 -19.71
C SER A 392 20.77 15.31 -19.11
N SER A 393 21.23 14.75 -17.99
CA SER A 393 22.35 15.28 -17.21
C SER A 393 23.74 14.75 -17.60
N ARG A 394 23.95 14.08 -18.74
CA ARG A 394 25.26 13.50 -19.12
C ARG A 394 26.43 14.47 -18.89
N LYS A 395 26.33 15.70 -19.41
CA LYS A 395 27.35 16.75 -19.25
C LYS A 395 27.63 17.16 -17.80
N ARG A 396 26.66 17.00 -16.88
CA ARG A 396 26.86 17.26 -15.44
C ARG A 396 27.60 16.11 -14.77
N ARG A 397 27.29 14.86 -15.12
CA ARG A 397 28.08 13.70 -14.67
C ARG A 397 29.52 13.82 -15.13
N ASP A 398 29.73 14.24 -16.36
CA ASP A 398 31.07 14.49 -16.90
C ASP A 398 31.80 15.61 -16.15
N SER A 399 31.14 16.72 -15.76
CA SER A 399 31.77 17.77 -14.96
C SER A 399 32.03 17.37 -13.49
N VAL A 400 31.19 16.50 -12.92
CA VAL A 400 31.41 15.88 -11.59
C VAL A 400 32.59 14.90 -11.62
N ARG A 401 32.66 14.02 -12.63
CA ARG A 401 33.80 13.10 -12.88
C ARG A 401 35.12 13.81 -13.18
N ALA A 402 35.05 15.00 -13.79
CA ALA A 402 36.20 15.85 -14.08
C ALA A 402 36.62 16.76 -12.89
N THR A 403 35.96 16.65 -11.74
CA THR A 403 36.23 17.44 -10.54
C THR A 403 36.28 16.57 -9.28
N TRP A 404 35.22 16.57 -8.47
CA TRP A 404 35.23 16.02 -7.11
C TRP A 404 34.93 14.53 -7.01
N MET A 405 34.39 13.88 -8.05
CA MET A 405 34.16 12.43 -8.04
C MET A 405 35.35 11.67 -8.65
N PRO A 406 36.05 10.82 -7.87
CA PRO A 406 37.07 9.93 -8.40
C PRO A 406 36.50 8.96 -9.45
N THR A 407 37.29 8.64 -10.46
CA THR A 407 36.95 7.71 -11.55
C THR A 407 37.95 6.56 -11.66
N GLY A 408 37.55 5.49 -12.35
CA GLY A 408 38.43 4.36 -12.67
C GLY A 408 39.14 3.78 -11.44
N GLU A 409 40.47 3.71 -11.49
CA GLU A 409 41.24 3.16 -10.37
C GLU A 409 41.27 4.07 -9.13
N LYS A 410 41.11 5.39 -9.24
CA LYS A 410 40.94 6.25 -8.05
C LYS A 410 39.64 5.91 -7.30
N LEU A 411 38.56 5.61 -8.04
CA LEU A 411 37.28 5.17 -7.46
C LEU A 411 37.39 3.79 -6.79
N ARG A 412 37.97 2.80 -7.49
CA ARG A 412 38.20 1.47 -6.89
C ARG A 412 39.14 1.51 -5.70
N LYS A 413 40.12 2.42 -5.68
CA LYS A 413 40.97 2.67 -4.52
C LYS A 413 40.17 3.21 -3.33
N LEU A 414 39.26 4.17 -3.57
CA LEU A 414 38.40 4.76 -2.54
C LEU A 414 37.50 3.70 -1.88
N GLU A 415 36.91 2.81 -2.69
CA GLU A 415 36.10 1.70 -2.21
C GLU A 415 36.90 0.72 -1.33
N ARG A 416 38.12 0.35 -1.74
CA ARG A 416 38.95 -0.62 -1.01
C ARG A 416 39.57 -0.06 0.27
N GLU A 417 40.13 1.15 0.20
CA GLU A 417 40.98 1.71 1.27
C GLU A 417 40.22 2.60 2.25
N LYS A 418 39.13 3.25 1.81
CA LYS A 418 38.28 4.08 2.68
C LYS A 418 36.88 3.51 2.88
N GLY A 419 36.50 2.43 2.20
CA GLY A 419 35.17 1.85 2.32
C GLY A 419 34.07 2.81 1.88
N ILE A 420 34.35 3.71 0.93
CA ILE A 420 33.38 4.68 0.40
C ILE A 420 33.02 4.29 -1.03
N VAL A 421 31.75 3.96 -1.25
CA VAL A 421 31.17 3.66 -2.56
C VAL A 421 30.48 4.92 -3.08
N MET A 422 30.80 5.36 -4.31
CA MET A 422 30.14 6.49 -4.96
C MET A 422 29.47 6.03 -6.26
N ARG A 423 28.18 6.29 -6.44
CA ARG A 423 27.45 5.92 -7.68
C ARG A 423 26.48 7.00 -8.13
N PHE A 424 26.39 7.20 -9.44
CA PHE A 424 25.31 7.98 -10.05
C PHE A 424 24.00 7.19 -9.98
N VAL A 425 22.98 7.75 -9.35
CA VAL A 425 21.69 7.09 -9.11
C VAL A 425 20.72 7.45 -10.22
N ILE A 426 20.28 6.45 -10.98
CA ILE A 426 19.37 6.63 -12.12
C ILE A 426 18.39 5.46 -12.23
N GLY A 427 17.17 5.74 -12.65
CA GLY A 427 16.19 4.73 -13.05
C GLY A 427 16.41 4.24 -14.48
N HIS A 428 15.34 3.74 -15.09
CA HIS A 428 15.26 3.41 -16.51
C HIS A 428 14.25 4.33 -17.22
N SER A 429 14.29 4.33 -18.55
CA SER A 429 13.34 5.09 -19.36
C SER A 429 11.95 4.46 -19.32
N ALA A 430 10.91 5.22 -19.72
CA ALA A 430 9.55 4.71 -19.83
C ALA A 430 9.40 3.61 -20.92
N THR A 431 10.35 3.52 -21.85
CA THR A 431 10.38 2.54 -22.95
C THR A 431 11.66 1.71 -22.82
N ALA A 432 11.66 0.75 -21.88
CA ALA A 432 12.84 -0.03 -21.51
C ALA A 432 13.59 -0.62 -22.72
N GLY A 433 14.88 -0.31 -22.82
CA GLY A 433 15.73 -0.68 -23.97
C GLY A 433 15.68 0.34 -25.13
N GLY A 434 15.10 1.52 -24.88
CA GLY A 434 15.05 2.63 -25.82
C GLY A 434 16.40 3.31 -26.02
N ALA A 435 16.44 4.35 -26.87
CA ALA A 435 17.67 5.07 -27.18
C ALA A 435 18.32 5.72 -25.95
N LEU A 436 17.53 6.14 -24.96
CA LEU A 436 18.01 6.71 -23.70
C LEU A 436 18.69 5.67 -22.81
N ASP A 437 18.10 4.48 -22.66
CA ASP A 437 18.72 3.39 -21.89
C ASP A 437 20.04 2.95 -22.55
N LYS A 438 20.03 2.77 -23.87
CA LYS A 438 21.22 2.43 -24.68
C LYS A 438 22.34 3.48 -24.64
N ALA A 439 22.02 4.74 -24.33
CA ALA A 439 23.03 5.78 -24.11
C ALA A 439 23.69 5.66 -22.74
N LEU A 440 22.93 5.27 -21.70
CA LEU A 440 23.48 4.94 -20.38
C LEU A 440 24.25 3.60 -20.39
N ASP A 441 23.86 2.64 -21.23
CA ASP A 441 24.54 1.34 -21.34
C ASP A 441 26.00 1.54 -21.75
N LYS A 442 26.24 2.36 -22.79
CA LYS A 442 27.59 2.75 -23.22
C LYS A 442 28.37 3.56 -22.19
N GLU A 443 27.69 4.35 -21.36
CA GLU A 443 28.33 5.13 -20.30
C GLU A 443 28.71 4.25 -19.10
N GLU A 444 27.92 3.21 -18.80
CA GLU A 444 28.27 2.20 -17.79
C GLU A 444 29.43 1.29 -18.28
N GLU A 445 29.47 0.95 -19.58
CA GLU A 445 30.62 0.28 -20.21
C GLU A 445 31.93 1.10 -20.11
N GLU A 446 31.82 2.44 -20.06
CA GLU A 446 32.94 3.39 -20.02
C GLU A 446 33.44 3.65 -18.58
N TYR A 447 32.54 3.87 -17.61
CA TYR A 447 32.90 4.28 -16.24
C TYR A 447 32.56 3.27 -15.14
N ASN A 448 31.60 2.37 -15.34
CA ASN A 448 31.10 1.42 -14.34
C ASN A 448 30.78 2.11 -12.98
N ASP A 449 30.03 3.22 -13.04
CA ASP A 449 29.77 4.11 -11.91
C ASP A 449 28.28 4.43 -11.66
N PHE A 450 27.34 3.72 -12.29
CA PHE A 450 25.91 3.84 -11.98
C PHE A 450 25.43 2.91 -10.85
N LEU A 451 24.35 3.35 -10.20
CA LEU A 451 23.41 2.51 -9.46
C LEU A 451 22.06 2.61 -10.16
N ARG A 452 21.69 1.56 -10.89
CA ARG A 452 20.41 1.51 -11.62
C ARG A 452 19.26 1.03 -10.73
N LEU A 453 18.23 1.86 -10.62
CA LEU A 453 17.01 1.58 -9.86
C LEU A 453 15.91 1.00 -10.76
N ASN A 454 15.08 0.12 -10.20
CA ASN A 454 13.84 -0.34 -10.82
C ASN A 454 12.76 0.75 -10.71
N HIS A 455 12.94 1.81 -11.50
CA HIS A 455 12.20 3.07 -11.40
C HIS A 455 12.08 3.73 -12.78
N VAL A 456 10.87 4.11 -13.20
CA VAL A 456 10.69 4.96 -14.39
C VAL A 456 11.06 6.39 -14.02
N GLU A 457 12.09 6.94 -14.64
CA GLU A 457 12.48 8.35 -14.47
C GLU A 457 11.37 9.32 -14.87
N GLY A 458 11.20 10.39 -14.10
CA GLY A 458 10.19 11.41 -14.36
C GLY A 458 10.20 12.56 -13.37
N TYR A 459 9.83 13.76 -13.82
CA TYR A 459 9.96 15.00 -13.06
C TYR A 459 9.27 14.96 -11.68
N HIS A 460 8.07 14.39 -11.59
CA HIS A 460 7.30 14.26 -10.34
C HIS A 460 7.60 12.96 -9.57
N GLN A 461 8.78 12.36 -9.74
CA GLN A 461 9.15 11.08 -9.12
C GLN A 461 10.35 11.13 -8.16
N LEU A 462 10.96 12.29 -7.92
CA LEU A 462 12.14 12.43 -7.06
C LEU A 462 11.97 11.79 -5.66
N SER A 463 10.84 12.06 -4.98
CA SER A 463 10.50 11.44 -3.68
C SER A 463 10.34 9.91 -3.74
N THR A 464 10.01 9.35 -4.91
CA THR A 464 10.02 7.90 -5.17
C THR A 464 11.45 7.40 -5.37
N LYS A 465 12.25 8.13 -6.13
CA LYS A 465 13.64 7.82 -6.46
C LYS A 465 14.53 7.76 -5.21
N THR A 466 14.49 8.77 -4.34
CA THR A 466 15.24 8.76 -3.06
C THR A 466 14.84 7.58 -2.18
N ARG A 467 13.54 7.29 -2.05
CA ARG A 467 13.07 6.15 -1.26
C ARG A 467 13.59 4.83 -1.80
N LEU A 468 13.62 4.66 -3.13
CA LEU A 468 14.18 3.49 -3.79
C LEU A 468 15.71 3.44 -3.69
N TYR A 469 16.41 4.58 -3.79
CA TYR A 469 17.85 4.68 -3.58
C TYR A 469 18.27 4.09 -2.23
N PHE A 470 17.70 4.57 -1.12
CA PHE A 470 18.04 4.04 0.21
C PHE A 470 17.65 2.56 0.37
N SER A 471 16.46 2.18 -0.13
CA SER A 471 16.00 0.78 -0.10
C SER A 471 16.97 -0.16 -0.85
N THR A 472 17.45 0.26 -2.02
CA THR A 472 18.36 -0.52 -2.87
C THR A 472 19.78 -0.51 -2.31
N ALA A 473 20.30 0.65 -1.88
CA ALA A 473 21.65 0.77 -1.35
C ALA A 473 21.89 -0.11 -0.11
N VAL A 474 20.95 -0.12 0.84
CA VAL A 474 20.99 -0.99 2.03
C VAL A 474 20.90 -2.48 1.68
N SER A 475 20.25 -2.84 0.57
CA SER A 475 20.15 -4.23 0.11
C SER A 475 21.41 -4.77 -0.58
N ILE A 476 22.30 -3.88 -1.04
CA ILE A 476 23.55 -4.22 -1.74
C ILE A 476 24.75 -4.08 -0.79
N TRP A 477 24.82 -2.98 -0.02
CA TRP A 477 25.97 -2.59 0.77
C TRP A 477 25.62 -2.48 2.26
N ASP A 478 26.51 -2.96 3.12
CA ASP A 478 26.48 -2.74 4.56
C ASP A 478 27.46 -1.61 4.89
N ALA A 479 26.95 -0.39 5.12
CA ALA A 479 27.73 0.81 5.42
C ALA A 479 27.26 1.49 6.71
N ASP A 480 28.11 2.29 7.34
CA ASP A 480 27.73 3.13 8.49
C ASP A 480 26.80 4.29 8.09
N PHE A 481 27.05 4.92 6.93
CA PHE A 481 26.24 6.02 6.40
C PHE A 481 25.79 5.82 4.94
N TYR A 482 24.67 6.44 4.60
CA TYR A 482 24.13 6.53 3.25
C TYR A 482 23.82 8.00 2.96
N VAL A 483 24.35 8.54 1.86
CA VAL A 483 24.36 9.98 1.55
C VAL A 483 23.73 10.20 0.19
N LYS A 484 22.80 11.16 0.09
CA LYS A 484 22.27 11.63 -1.20
C LYS A 484 22.93 12.96 -1.56
N VAL A 485 23.28 13.13 -2.83
CA VAL A 485 23.79 14.36 -3.44
C VAL A 485 23.04 14.60 -4.75
N ASP A 486 22.83 15.85 -5.19
CA ASP A 486 22.34 16.15 -6.55
C ASP A 486 23.49 16.38 -7.55
N ASP A 487 23.27 16.06 -8.84
CA ASP A 487 24.33 16.12 -9.88
C ASP A 487 24.79 17.52 -10.30
N ASP A 488 24.32 18.58 -9.65
CA ASP A 488 24.82 19.95 -9.78
C ASP A 488 25.44 20.53 -8.49
N VAL A 489 25.76 19.70 -7.48
CA VAL A 489 26.41 20.15 -6.23
C VAL A 489 27.93 19.90 -6.26
N HIS A 490 28.72 20.83 -5.71
CA HIS A 490 30.15 20.60 -5.41
C HIS A 490 30.30 20.01 -4.00
N VAL A 491 31.16 19.00 -3.84
CA VAL A 491 31.39 18.30 -2.56
C VAL A 491 32.90 18.16 -2.31
N ASN A 492 33.32 18.39 -1.06
CA ASN A 492 34.66 18.06 -0.55
C ASN A 492 34.56 16.73 0.22
N LEU A 493 35.17 15.67 -0.31
CA LEU A 493 34.92 14.29 0.14
C LEU A 493 35.60 13.97 1.47
N GLY A 494 36.82 14.46 1.70
CA GLY A 494 37.56 14.34 2.96
C GLY A 494 36.88 15.10 4.09
N MET A 495 36.37 16.31 3.82
CA MET A 495 35.51 17.03 4.76
C MET A 495 34.22 16.24 5.05
N LEU A 496 33.50 15.77 4.02
CA LEU A 496 32.30 14.94 4.20
C LEU A 496 32.60 13.69 5.04
N ALA A 497 33.70 13.00 4.76
CA ALA A 497 34.11 11.81 5.47
C ALA A 497 34.47 12.10 6.94
N THR A 498 35.23 13.16 7.20
CA THR A 498 35.62 13.59 8.55
C THR A 498 34.40 14.00 9.38
N THR A 499 33.47 14.76 8.79
CA THR A 499 32.19 15.12 9.40
C THR A 499 31.38 13.87 9.75
N LEU A 500 31.22 12.91 8.83
CA LEU A 500 30.48 11.68 9.10
C LEU A 500 31.18 10.79 10.16
N ALA A 501 32.52 10.76 10.18
CA ALA A 501 33.29 9.97 11.14
C ALA A 501 33.02 10.40 12.59
N HIS A 502 32.89 11.72 12.83
CA HIS A 502 32.50 12.26 14.14
C HIS A 502 31.18 11.70 14.68
N TYR A 503 30.24 11.37 13.79
CA TYR A 503 28.92 10.82 14.15
C TYR A 503 28.85 9.29 14.08
N ARG A 504 29.92 8.59 13.67
CA ARG A 504 29.94 7.13 13.42
C ARG A 504 29.52 6.27 14.61
N ALA A 505 29.76 6.73 15.83
CA ALA A 505 29.39 6.03 17.06
C ALA A 505 27.93 6.28 17.51
N LYS A 506 27.21 7.22 16.87
CA LYS A 506 25.85 7.61 17.29
C LYS A 506 24.77 6.92 16.45
N PRO A 507 23.71 6.37 17.06
CA PRO A 507 22.57 5.79 16.34
C PRO A 507 21.63 6.90 15.82
N ARG A 508 20.83 6.60 14.80
CA ARG A 508 19.74 7.46 14.30
C ARG A 508 20.14 8.91 13.99
N VAL A 509 21.34 9.10 13.46
CA VAL A 509 21.83 10.39 12.93
C VAL A 509 21.21 10.68 11.55
N TYR A 510 20.62 11.86 11.41
CA TYR A 510 20.24 12.50 10.15
C TYR A 510 20.97 13.84 10.08
N ILE A 511 21.86 14.00 9.10
CA ILE A 511 22.81 15.12 9.01
C ILE A 511 22.67 15.87 7.68
N GLY A 512 22.74 17.20 7.76
CA GLY A 512 22.71 18.11 6.63
C GLY A 512 22.46 19.54 7.10
N CYS A 513 22.38 20.48 6.16
CA CYS A 513 21.97 21.85 6.48
C CYS A 513 20.45 21.89 6.71
N MET A 514 20.01 22.06 7.95
CA MET A 514 18.63 21.85 8.38
C MET A 514 17.79 23.13 8.27
N LYS A 515 16.68 23.04 7.53
CA LYS A 515 15.75 24.16 7.27
C LYS A 515 14.33 23.87 7.73
N SER A 516 13.55 24.94 7.88
CA SER A 516 12.09 24.93 7.97
C SER A 516 11.56 26.15 7.21
N GLY A 517 10.81 25.90 6.14
CA GLY A 517 10.27 26.94 5.24
C GLY A 517 8.75 26.86 5.14
N PRO A 518 8.09 27.87 4.54
CA PRO A 518 6.64 27.86 4.33
C PRO A 518 6.22 26.66 3.47
N VAL A 519 5.03 26.12 3.73
CA VAL A 519 4.44 25.09 2.86
C VAL A 519 4.03 25.74 1.54
N LEU A 520 4.31 25.06 0.42
CA LEU A 520 4.14 25.61 -0.93
C LEU A 520 2.71 25.36 -1.43
N THR A 521 1.79 26.23 -1.03
CA THR A 521 0.35 26.08 -1.29
C THR A 521 -0.11 26.67 -2.63
N GLN A 522 0.74 27.42 -3.35
CA GLN A 522 0.29 28.16 -4.53
C GLN A 522 0.41 27.36 -5.83
N LYS A 523 -0.72 27.19 -6.53
CA LYS A 523 -0.78 26.49 -7.82
C LYS A 523 0.01 27.23 -8.90
N GLY A 524 1.22 26.74 -9.17
CA GLY A 524 2.18 27.35 -10.08
C GLY A 524 3.61 27.26 -9.56
N GLU A 525 3.80 27.07 -8.25
CA GLU A 525 5.12 26.84 -7.65
C GLU A 525 5.72 25.51 -8.13
N LYS A 526 7.03 25.50 -8.39
CA LYS A 526 7.81 24.35 -8.91
C LYS A 526 7.59 23.05 -8.12
N TYR A 527 7.35 23.19 -6.81
CA TYR A 527 7.13 22.11 -5.86
C TYR A 527 5.83 22.32 -5.05
N HIS A 528 4.78 22.90 -5.66
CA HIS A 528 3.46 23.02 -5.06
C HIS A 528 2.98 21.68 -4.46
N GLU A 529 2.61 21.70 -3.18
CA GLU A 529 2.25 20.52 -2.41
C GLU A 529 0.72 20.31 -2.42
N PRO A 530 0.17 19.37 -3.22
CA PRO A 530 -1.28 19.19 -3.34
C PRO A 530 -1.98 18.71 -2.06
N GLU A 531 -1.23 18.19 -1.08
CA GLU A 531 -1.73 17.76 0.22
C GLU A 531 -1.25 18.67 1.36
N TYR A 532 -1.04 19.97 1.08
CA TYR A 532 -0.55 20.98 2.04
C TYR A 532 -1.34 21.04 3.37
N TRP A 533 -2.64 20.74 3.34
CA TRP A 533 -3.51 20.65 4.51
C TRP A 533 -3.05 19.62 5.57
N LYS A 534 -2.16 18.69 5.22
CA LYS A 534 -1.52 17.76 6.18
C LYS A 534 -0.54 18.44 7.12
N PHE A 535 -0.05 19.62 6.76
CA PHE A 535 0.84 20.44 7.58
C PHE A 535 0.06 21.41 8.49
N GLY A 536 -1.28 21.35 8.48
CA GLY A 536 -2.17 22.20 9.26
C GLY A 536 -2.78 23.32 8.41
N GLU A 537 -2.76 24.54 8.97
CA GLU A 537 -3.44 25.72 8.41
C GLU A 537 -2.50 26.57 7.54
N ASP A 538 -3.08 27.48 6.74
CA ASP A 538 -2.31 28.36 5.86
C ASP A 538 -1.32 29.24 6.64
N GLY A 539 -0.08 29.31 6.15
CA GLY A 539 1.03 29.97 6.83
C GLY A 539 1.89 29.05 7.71
N ASN A 540 1.47 27.80 7.94
CA ASN A 540 2.34 26.79 8.57
C ASN A 540 3.60 26.50 7.73
N LYS A 541 4.62 25.98 8.42
CA LYS A 541 5.91 25.60 7.83
C LYS A 541 6.04 24.09 7.73
N TYR A 542 6.87 23.64 6.79
CA TYR A 542 7.43 22.29 6.84
C TYR A 542 8.17 22.09 8.17
N PHE A 543 8.07 20.89 8.73
CA PHE A 543 8.93 20.41 9.83
C PHE A 543 10.42 20.58 9.50
N ARG A 544 11.30 20.52 10.49
CA ARG A 544 12.75 20.62 10.28
C ARG A 544 13.24 19.43 9.44
N HIS A 545 13.96 19.70 8.36
CA HIS A 545 14.53 18.70 7.44
C HIS A 545 15.81 19.26 6.82
N ALA A 546 16.74 18.39 6.42
CA ALA A 546 17.94 18.79 5.69
C ALA A 546 17.55 19.29 4.28
N THR A 547 18.35 20.17 3.67
CA THR A 547 18.12 20.62 2.30
C THR A 547 18.51 19.56 1.26
N GLY A 548 17.71 19.41 0.20
CA GLY A 548 17.82 18.31 -0.75
C GLY A 548 19.16 18.16 -1.48
N GLN A 549 19.93 19.24 -1.64
CA GLN A 549 21.20 19.26 -2.37
C GLN A 549 22.19 18.20 -1.86
N ILE A 550 22.31 18.07 -0.53
CA ILE A 550 23.10 17.03 0.12
C ILE A 550 22.60 16.77 1.54
N TYR A 551 22.50 15.49 1.91
CA TYR A 551 22.26 15.06 3.28
C TYR A 551 22.76 13.61 3.48
N GLY A 552 23.09 13.26 4.71
CA GLY A 552 23.47 11.92 5.14
C GLY A 552 22.48 11.34 6.15
N ILE A 553 22.27 10.03 6.10
CA ILE A 553 21.59 9.27 7.15
C ILE A 553 22.42 8.06 7.57
N SER A 554 22.38 7.76 8.86
CA SER A 554 22.99 6.56 9.45
C SER A 554 22.28 5.27 9.02
N LYS A 555 22.99 4.15 9.15
CA LYS A 555 22.55 2.81 8.73
C LYS A 555 21.17 2.40 9.23
N ASP A 556 20.82 2.70 10.47
CA ASP A 556 19.54 2.30 11.07
C ASP A 556 18.36 3.10 10.49
N LEU A 557 18.56 4.38 10.14
CA LEU A 557 17.56 5.17 9.39
C LEU A 557 17.42 4.72 7.94
N ALA A 558 18.54 4.45 7.24
CA ALA A 558 18.47 3.90 5.89
C ALA A 558 17.78 2.52 5.88
N THR A 559 18.05 1.70 6.89
CA THR A 559 17.38 0.40 7.12
C THR A 559 15.90 0.59 7.43
N TYR A 560 15.53 1.56 8.27
CA TYR A 560 14.13 1.92 8.53
C TYR A 560 13.40 2.33 7.25
N ILE A 561 14.04 3.13 6.37
CA ILE A 561 13.47 3.51 5.06
C ILE A 561 13.27 2.28 4.19
N SER A 562 14.26 1.38 4.12
CA SER A 562 14.16 0.13 3.34
C SER A 562 13.00 -0.75 3.81
N ILE A 563 12.86 -0.94 5.13
CA ILE A 563 11.83 -1.79 5.75
C ILE A 563 10.42 -1.20 5.54
N ASN A 564 10.27 0.11 5.76
CA ASN A 564 8.97 0.78 5.73
C ASN A 564 8.63 1.38 4.35
N SER A 565 9.50 1.21 3.35
CA SER A 565 9.37 1.73 1.98
C SER A 565 7.96 1.65 1.38
N PRO A 566 7.17 0.55 1.55
CA PRO A 566 5.81 0.48 1.02
C PRO A 566 4.80 1.46 1.66
N ILE A 567 5.00 1.84 2.94
CA ILE A 567 4.08 2.69 3.71
C ILE A 567 4.55 4.13 3.88
N LEU A 568 5.84 4.41 3.65
CA LEU A 568 6.39 5.77 3.71
C LEU A 568 5.73 6.67 2.65
N HIS A 569 5.08 7.72 3.15
CA HIS A 569 4.37 8.72 2.36
C HIS A 569 5.35 9.58 1.54
N ARG A 570 4.88 10.26 0.50
CA ARG A 570 5.71 11.06 -0.39
C ARG A 570 4.99 12.36 -0.68
N PHE A 571 5.65 13.46 -0.35
CA PHE A 571 5.28 14.82 -0.68
C PHE A 571 5.86 15.20 -2.06
N ALA A 572 5.38 16.30 -2.62
CA ALA A 572 5.83 16.85 -3.91
C ALA A 572 7.31 17.24 -3.90
N ASN A 573 7.83 17.64 -2.73
CA ASN A 573 9.25 17.86 -2.51
C ASN A 573 9.92 16.64 -1.82
N GLU A 574 11.17 16.38 -2.22
CA GLU A 574 11.92 15.16 -1.95
C GLU A 574 12.59 15.19 -0.56
N ASP A 575 13.16 16.33 -0.19
CA ASP A 575 13.78 16.54 1.11
C ASP A 575 12.75 16.66 2.25
N VAL A 576 11.62 17.31 1.99
CA VAL A 576 10.41 17.27 2.82
C VAL A 576 9.93 15.82 2.98
N SER A 577 9.92 15.02 1.91
CA SER A 577 9.54 13.60 2.03
C SER A 577 10.45 12.85 3.00
N LEU A 578 11.77 12.99 2.87
CA LEU A 578 12.72 12.37 3.79
C LEU A 578 12.52 12.81 5.24
N GLY A 579 12.43 14.12 5.48
CA GLY A 579 12.20 14.67 6.83
C GLY A 579 10.93 14.11 7.47
N SER A 580 9.86 13.90 6.69
CA SER A 580 8.61 13.31 7.20
C SER A 580 8.78 11.89 7.75
N TRP A 581 9.75 11.12 7.23
CA TRP A 581 10.02 9.75 7.66
C TRP A 581 10.78 9.68 8.98
N MET A 582 11.37 10.80 9.42
CA MET A 582 12.07 10.92 10.71
C MET A 582 11.14 11.33 11.86
N ILE A 583 9.92 11.80 11.54
CA ILE A 583 8.95 12.26 12.54
C ILE A 583 8.36 11.06 13.29
N GLY A 584 8.38 11.12 14.62
CA GLY A 584 8.00 10.00 15.48
C GLY A 584 9.11 8.97 15.68
N LEU A 585 10.30 9.20 15.12
CA LEU A 585 11.53 8.50 15.48
C LEU A 585 12.38 9.39 16.41
N GLU A 586 13.15 8.74 17.28
CA GLU A 586 14.15 9.41 18.13
C GLU A 586 15.44 9.64 17.31
N VAL A 587 15.42 10.66 16.45
CA VAL A 587 16.48 10.97 15.46
C VAL A 587 17.31 12.18 15.90
N GLU A 588 18.63 12.01 15.94
CA GLU A 588 19.57 13.11 16.09
C GLU A 588 19.65 13.90 14.78
N HIS A 589 18.95 15.04 14.75
CA HIS A 589 18.98 15.98 13.63
C HIS A 589 20.19 16.89 13.76
N VAL A 590 21.27 16.55 13.05
CA VAL A 590 22.51 17.34 13.01
C VAL A 590 22.37 18.43 11.95
N ASP A 591 22.45 19.67 12.39
CA ASP A 591 22.42 20.86 11.52
C ASP A 591 23.86 21.31 11.22
N ASP A 592 24.36 20.93 10.03
CA ASP A 592 25.71 21.24 9.58
C ASP A 592 25.70 22.27 8.45
N LEU A 593 26.06 23.50 8.78
CA LEU A 593 26.10 24.64 7.86
C LEU A 593 27.24 24.55 6.83
N SER A 594 28.24 23.69 7.04
CA SER A 594 29.28 23.42 6.04
C SER A 594 28.72 22.65 4.83
N MET A 595 27.54 22.03 4.97
CA MET A 595 26.84 21.30 3.91
C MET A 595 25.94 22.20 3.04
N CYS A 596 25.99 23.53 3.18
CA CYS A 596 25.20 24.48 2.37
C CYS A 596 25.87 25.84 2.14
N CYS A 597 27.19 25.85 1.90
CA CYS A 597 27.88 27.07 1.49
C CYS A 597 27.44 27.55 0.10
N GLY A 598 27.51 28.86 -0.13
CA GLY A 598 27.44 29.44 -1.47
C GLY A 598 28.67 29.08 -2.29
N THR A 599 28.56 29.15 -3.63
CA THR A 599 29.75 29.09 -4.50
C THR A 599 30.61 30.38 -4.34
N PRO A 600 31.81 30.49 -4.95
CA PRO A 600 32.69 31.64 -4.73
C PRO A 600 31.97 32.99 -4.91
N PRO A 601 32.16 33.95 -3.99
CA PRO A 601 33.24 33.98 -2.99
C PRO A 601 32.97 33.29 -1.64
N ASP A 602 31.76 32.78 -1.34
CA ASP A 602 31.42 32.34 0.04
C ASP A 602 32.24 31.13 0.51
N CYS A 603 32.24 30.02 -0.25
CA CYS A 603 33.06 28.85 0.09
C CYS A 603 34.57 29.12 0.04
N GLU A 604 35.00 30.11 -0.74
CA GLU A 604 36.42 30.49 -0.91
C GLU A 604 36.92 31.25 0.32
N TRP A 605 36.20 32.28 0.78
CA TRP A 605 36.51 33.00 2.02
C TRP A 605 36.42 32.08 3.24
N LYS A 606 35.47 31.15 3.27
CA LYS A 606 35.36 30.14 4.33
C LYS A 606 36.56 29.19 4.36
N ALA A 607 37.01 28.70 3.20
CA ALA A 607 38.22 27.89 3.09
C ALA A 607 39.49 28.67 3.50
N GLN A 608 39.62 29.93 3.08
CA GLN A 608 40.71 30.83 3.52
C GLN A 608 40.71 31.07 5.04
N ALA A 609 39.53 31.09 5.67
CA ALA A 609 39.37 31.17 7.12
C ALA A 609 39.50 29.80 7.84
N GLY A 610 39.95 28.74 7.15
CA GLY A 610 40.11 27.38 7.70
C GLY A 610 38.81 26.59 7.88
N ASN A 611 37.65 27.17 7.53
CA ASN A 611 36.33 26.56 7.67
C ASN A 611 35.89 25.95 6.33
N ILE A 612 36.64 24.97 5.81
CA ILE A 612 36.37 24.34 4.50
C ILE A 612 34.97 23.71 4.49
N CYS A 613 34.15 24.08 3.51
CA CYS A 613 32.79 23.58 3.37
C CYS A 613 32.76 22.10 2.92
N VAL A 614 31.86 21.29 3.48
CA VAL A 614 31.54 19.95 2.98
C VAL A 614 30.90 20.01 1.60
N ALA A 615 30.04 21.00 1.34
CA ALA A 615 29.40 21.17 0.04
C ALA A 615 29.09 22.64 -0.29
N SER A 616 29.09 22.95 -1.59
CA SER A 616 28.88 24.31 -2.11
C SER A 616 27.88 24.35 -3.27
N PHE A 617 26.88 25.23 -3.21
CA PHE A 617 25.85 25.43 -4.23
C PHE A 617 25.16 26.81 -4.11
N ASP A 618 24.46 27.24 -5.17
CA ASP A 618 23.76 28.52 -5.23
C ASP A 618 22.25 28.34 -4.99
N TRP A 619 21.70 28.98 -3.94
CA TRP A 619 20.27 28.90 -3.61
C TRP A 619 19.33 29.34 -4.76
N SER A 620 19.76 30.31 -5.57
CA SER A 620 18.99 30.91 -6.67
C SER A 620 18.64 29.95 -7.81
N CYS A 621 19.41 28.87 -7.98
CA CYS A 621 19.13 27.79 -8.92
C CYS A 621 19.02 26.41 -8.26
N SER A 622 19.15 26.34 -6.93
CA SER A 622 19.06 25.12 -6.11
C SER A 622 20.18 24.08 -6.39
N GLY A 623 21.35 24.55 -6.80
CA GLY A 623 22.54 23.77 -7.21
C GLY A 623 23.66 24.75 -7.61
N VAL A 624 24.80 24.31 -8.14
CA VAL A 624 25.78 25.22 -8.76
C VAL A 624 25.18 25.79 -10.04
N CYS A 625 24.99 27.11 -10.13
CA CYS A 625 24.36 27.71 -11.32
C CYS A 625 25.26 27.53 -12.55
N LYS A 626 24.69 27.05 -13.66
CA LYS A 626 25.46 26.62 -14.85
C LYS A 626 26.52 25.56 -14.48
N SER A 627 26.11 24.48 -13.81
CA SER A 627 27.00 23.45 -13.25
C SER A 627 27.89 22.71 -14.27
N VAL A 628 27.53 22.68 -15.56
CA VAL A 628 28.41 22.10 -16.59
C VAL A 628 29.66 22.98 -16.77
N GLU A 629 29.49 24.29 -16.71
CA GLU A 629 30.52 25.30 -16.93
C GLU A 629 31.23 25.71 -15.63
N LYS A 630 30.48 25.92 -14.53
CA LYS A 630 31.01 26.44 -13.25
C LYS A 630 31.59 25.38 -12.32
N MET A 631 31.24 24.08 -12.41
CA MET A 631 31.68 23.08 -11.41
C MET A 631 33.21 23.03 -11.27
N LYS A 632 33.95 23.15 -12.38
CA LYS A 632 35.41 23.21 -12.37
C LYS A 632 35.94 24.42 -11.59
N PHE A 633 35.45 25.61 -11.89
CA PHE A 633 35.83 26.84 -11.16
C PHE A 633 35.50 26.75 -9.66
N VAL A 634 34.33 26.24 -9.28
CA VAL A 634 33.96 26.04 -7.87
C VAL A 634 34.91 25.03 -7.20
N HIS A 635 35.30 23.97 -7.88
CA HIS A 635 36.25 22.99 -7.38
C HIS A 635 37.69 23.56 -7.26
N GLU A 636 38.11 24.42 -8.18
CA GLU A 636 39.42 25.08 -8.13
C GLU A 636 39.51 26.15 -7.03
N SER A 637 38.43 26.90 -6.75
CA SER A 637 38.38 27.92 -5.68
C SER A 637 38.06 27.38 -4.28
N CYS A 638 37.28 26.29 -4.17
CA CYS A 638 36.76 25.79 -2.89
C CYS A 638 37.08 24.31 -2.61
N GLY A 639 37.96 23.70 -3.41
CA GLY A 639 38.37 22.30 -3.26
C GLY A 639 39.34 22.07 -2.09
N GLU A 640 39.12 20.97 -1.37
CA GLU A 640 40.05 20.43 -0.36
C GLU A 640 41.35 19.83 -0.96
N GLY A 641 41.37 19.61 -2.28
CA GLY A 641 42.47 19.01 -3.05
C GLY A 641 42.52 17.47 -2.99
N ASP A 642 42.99 16.83 -4.07
CA ASP A 642 43.08 15.37 -4.28
C ASP A 642 43.58 14.53 -3.09
N GLY A 643 44.41 15.12 -2.22
CA GLY A 643 45.01 14.45 -1.07
C GLY A 643 44.11 14.32 0.16
N ALA A 644 43.05 15.13 0.30
CA ALA A 644 42.32 15.28 1.55
C ALA A 644 41.57 14.01 1.98
N ILE A 645 40.78 13.41 1.08
CA ILE A 645 40.06 12.16 1.35
C ILE A 645 40.96 10.99 1.78
N TRP A 646 42.22 10.96 1.35
CA TRP A 646 43.18 9.92 1.78
C TRP A 646 43.72 10.17 3.18
N LYS A 647 43.78 11.44 3.62
CA LYS A 647 44.19 11.86 4.96
C LYS A 647 43.07 11.84 6.01
N ALA A 648 41.81 11.88 5.58
CA ALA A 648 40.65 11.80 6.48
C ALA A 648 40.66 10.49 7.29
N ASP A 649 40.48 10.59 8.61
CA ASP A 649 40.40 9.46 9.54
C ASP A 649 38.93 9.09 9.78
N ILE A 650 38.59 7.79 9.72
CA ILE A 650 37.21 7.32 9.46
C ILE A 650 36.76 6.06 10.21
#